data_AF-A0A0P9TP63-F1
#
_entry.id   AF-A0A0P9TP63-F1
#
_cell.length_a   1.000
_cell.length_b   1.000
_cell.length_c   1.000
_cell.angle_alpha   90.00
_cell.angle_beta   90.00
_cell.angle_gamma   90.00
#
_symmetry.space_group_name_H-M   'P 1'
#
loop_
_entity.id
_entity.type
_entity.pdbx_description
1 polymer ?
#
loop_
_entity_poly.entity_id
_entity_poly.type
_entity_poly.pdbx_seq_one_letter_code
_entity_poly.pdbx_strand_id
1 'polypeptide(L)'
;MRYLLIILAFWLPLQSHAVEFDENTRFLPLGRAVQVFEDPTGTATIDSVSSPAGAQAFRPAPAGTFNAGYSRSAFWLKVELSYRPADADIHNDWLLELAYPPMDRVDFYAPDANGRPTLTWQTGDMLPFASRQFAQNNYLFQLDLPPGQTRTLYVRISSEGSVQAPLNLWSTHAYLEAQPTKIYVFGLIYGVLLGMLVYNLFIYLSVREPDYLYYLLYVAAFGLYQMSINGVAIEYLWPDSPWWANASTPFLMALATLFACQFTRSFLGTARLGRWLDRSLLTLIVAAVLVMCIALFLSYGPALRAATQLVMAGALTIYLAGIVAVVKGERVGRYFVLAWSVFMIGGLVFGLMLMGYLPNTFLTMYASHIGTLLEMAFLSMALADRINHARYQQEQTLLAYGKDLERLNQQLATSNRLKDEFLATLTHELRTPMNGVIGSLEVMQTLDMDDEVEMYQQTAASSARDMMSMINGILTLTELQAGVLYAECSAFAPVDLVDRLHERFSGAAQSKGLTLTLDLDDKLPPAIRGDAGKLYQCLECLVDNAIKFTRKGAVQVRFSGQPQDLERMHLRVEVMDSGIGFSHLDEALLYQHFLQVDGSMTREYGGLGIGLAICRKLVELQGGELSHRSEPGKGSCFTLSIPMLMSVPGAVRRAPEAKAQWGHVSRS
;
A
#
# COMPACT_ATOMS: atom_id res chain seq x y z
N MET A 1 70.84 10.12 30.51
CA MET A 1 70.79 8.92 31.39
C MET A 1 69.36 8.48 31.75
N ARG A 2 68.43 9.36 32.15
CA ARG A 2 67.02 8.99 32.46
C ARG A 2 66.26 8.31 31.31
N TYR A 3 66.39 8.78 30.07
CA TYR A 3 65.70 8.16 28.92
C TYR A 3 66.33 6.84 28.47
N LEU A 4 67.62 6.63 28.74
CA LEU A 4 68.34 5.39 28.44
C LEU A 4 67.97 4.28 29.43
N LEU A 5 67.67 4.64 30.69
CA LEU A 5 67.12 3.73 31.71
C LEU A 5 65.68 3.30 31.41
N ILE A 6 64.85 4.17 30.82
CA ILE A 6 63.48 3.82 30.42
C ILE A 6 63.48 2.85 29.22
N ILE A 7 64.44 3.00 28.29
CA ILE A 7 64.59 2.10 27.16
C ILE A 7 65.22 0.75 27.59
N LEU A 8 66.14 0.74 28.56
CA LEU A 8 66.64 -0.51 29.17
C LEU A 8 65.59 -1.23 30.01
N ALA A 9 64.65 -0.52 30.65
CA ALA A 9 63.53 -1.12 31.38
C ALA A 9 62.53 -1.84 30.45
N PHE A 10 62.47 -1.44 29.18
CA PHE A 10 61.68 -2.12 28.14
C PHE A 10 62.32 -3.42 27.62
N TRP A 11 63.58 -3.68 27.96
CA TRP A 11 64.37 -4.83 27.47
C TRP A 11 64.69 -5.87 28.56
N LEU A 12 64.24 -5.65 29.80
CA LEU A 12 64.34 -6.67 30.84
C LEU A 12 63.23 -7.71 30.65
N PRO A 13 63.56 -9.01 30.50
CA PRO A 13 62.56 -10.06 30.63
C PRO A 13 62.02 -10.02 32.06
N LEU A 14 60.84 -9.44 32.25
CA LEU A 14 60.13 -9.46 33.53
C LEU A 14 59.84 -10.93 33.86
N GLN A 15 60.60 -11.48 34.80
CA GLN A 15 60.24 -12.74 35.42
C GLN A 15 58.86 -12.59 36.06
N SER A 16 58.05 -13.63 35.94
CA SER A 16 56.71 -13.71 36.53
C SER A 16 56.81 -13.63 38.05
N HIS A 17 56.66 -12.43 38.59
CA HIS A 17 56.45 -12.23 40.02
C HIS A 17 54.94 -12.23 40.29
N ALA A 18 54.56 -12.72 41.47
CA ALA A 18 53.19 -12.63 41.95
C ALA A 18 52.71 -11.18 41.91
N VAL A 19 51.47 -10.98 41.46
CA VAL A 19 50.87 -9.66 41.44
C VAL A 19 50.54 -9.27 42.88
N GLU A 20 51.23 -8.25 43.38
CA GLU A 20 50.99 -7.70 44.70
C GLU A 20 49.92 -6.59 44.62
N PHE A 21 48.96 -6.65 45.53
CA PHE A 21 47.89 -5.65 45.66
C PHE A 21 47.41 -5.55 47.10
N ASP A 22 46.69 -4.47 47.42
CA ASP A 22 46.33 -4.04 48.78
C ASP A 22 44.81 -3.86 48.95
N GLU A 23 44.38 -3.44 50.13
CA GLU A 23 42.97 -3.16 50.47
C GLU A 23 42.35 -2.00 49.67
N ASN A 24 43.17 -1.10 49.11
CA ASN A 24 42.70 0.02 48.29
C ASN A 24 42.47 -0.38 46.83
N THR A 25 42.91 -1.57 46.44
CA THR A 25 42.77 -2.06 45.08
C THR A 25 41.30 -2.36 44.79
N ARG A 26 40.71 -1.58 43.86
CA ARG A 26 39.31 -1.73 43.46
C ARG A 26 39.13 -2.59 42.20
N PHE A 27 40.05 -2.44 41.25
CA PHE A 27 40.06 -3.12 39.96
C PHE A 27 41.49 -3.32 39.49
N LEU A 28 41.83 -4.53 39.03
CA LEU A 28 43.15 -4.85 38.53
C LEU A 28 43.06 -5.81 37.32
N PRO A 29 43.40 -5.38 36.10
CA PRO A 29 43.46 -6.26 34.94
C PRO A 29 44.68 -7.18 35.03
N LEU A 30 44.45 -8.50 35.03
CA LEU A 30 45.50 -9.50 35.28
C LEU A 30 46.22 -9.95 34.00
N GLY A 31 45.78 -9.54 32.81
CA GLY A 31 46.23 -10.18 31.58
C GLY A 31 47.74 -10.07 31.26
N ARG A 32 48.47 -9.11 31.83
CA ARG A 32 49.96 -9.08 31.75
C ARG A 32 50.66 -10.04 32.70
N ALA A 33 50.00 -10.47 33.76
CA ALA A 33 50.52 -11.39 34.77
C ALA A 33 50.06 -12.85 34.54
N VAL A 34 49.14 -13.06 33.62
CA VAL A 34 48.65 -14.39 33.25
C VAL A 34 49.73 -15.13 32.46
N GLN A 35 50.02 -16.34 32.89
CA GLN A 35 50.82 -17.31 32.15
C GLN A 35 49.89 -18.34 31.51
N VAL A 36 50.21 -18.80 30.31
CA VAL A 36 49.39 -19.71 29.52
C VAL A 36 50.18 -20.96 29.16
N PHE A 37 49.52 -22.10 29.31
CA PHE A 37 49.96 -23.38 28.78
C PHE A 37 48.87 -23.90 27.83
N GLU A 38 49.24 -24.11 26.57
CA GLU A 38 48.38 -24.75 25.59
C GLU A 38 48.50 -26.27 25.72
N ASP A 39 47.37 -26.95 25.86
CA ASP A 39 47.23 -28.40 25.84
C ASP A 39 46.49 -28.83 24.57
N PRO A 40 47.22 -29.15 23.48
CA PRO A 40 46.62 -29.58 22.22
C PRO A 40 45.88 -30.92 22.32
N THR A 41 46.22 -31.74 23.33
CA THR A 41 45.60 -33.06 23.52
C THR A 41 44.33 -33.00 24.35
N GLY A 42 44.15 -31.95 25.14
CA GLY A 42 43.05 -31.81 26.09
C GLY A 42 43.10 -32.79 27.27
N THR A 43 44.20 -33.51 27.47
CA THR A 43 44.33 -34.57 28.49
C THR A 43 45.10 -34.15 29.74
N ALA A 44 45.70 -32.95 29.74
CA ALA A 44 46.45 -32.47 30.89
C ALA A 44 45.50 -32.27 32.08
N THR A 45 45.90 -32.80 33.25
CA THR A 45 45.19 -32.66 34.52
C THR A 45 45.86 -31.61 35.39
N ILE A 46 45.15 -31.12 36.42
CA ILE A 46 45.72 -30.15 37.36
C ILE A 46 47.01 -30.68 38.03
N ASP A 47 47.10 -31.98 38.33
CA ASP A 47 48.31 -32.59 38.91
C ASP A 47 49.50 -32.55 37.95
N SER A 48 49.27 -32.78 36.66
CA SER A 48 50.32 -32.72 35.64
C SER A 48 50.82 -31.29 35.42
N VAL A 49 49.90 -30.32 35.42
CA VAL A 49 50.15 -28.91 35.10
C VAL A 49 50.75 -28.16 36.30
N SER A 50 50.38 -28.54 37.52
CA SER A 50 50.94 -27.99 38.76
C SER A 50 52.25 -28.65 39.20
N SER A 51 52.64 -29.76 38.57
CA SER A 51 53.95 -30.41 38.81
C SER A 51 55.12 -29.47 38.47
N PRO A 52 56.32 -29.64 39.07
CA PRO A 52 57.47 -28.81 38.77
C PRO A 52 57.84 -28.76 37.28
N ALA A 53 57.62 -29.86 36.55
CA ALA A 53 57.83 -29.91 35.11
C ALA A 53 56.73 -29.17 34.32
N GLY A 54 55.47 -29.33 34.73
CA GLY A 54 54.33 -28.62 34.13
C GLY A 54 54.39 -27.10 34.35
N ALA A 55 54.85 -26.66 35.52
CA ALA A 55 55.01 -25.25 35.85
C ALA A 55 56.00 -24.53 34.91
N GLN A 56 56.99 -25.22 34.36
CA GLN A 56 57.95 -24.66 33.39
C GLN A 56 57.37 -24.54 31.97
N ALA A 57 56.28 -25.24 31.66
CA ALA A 57 55.65 -25.20 30.34
C ALA A 57 54.81 -23.93 30.11
N PHE A 58 54.48 -23.20 31.18
CA PHE A 58 53.74 -21.94 31.11
C PHE A 58 54.57 -20.81 30.53
N ARG A 59 53.98 -20.06 29.59
CA ARG A 59 54.58 -18.88 28.97
C ARG A 59 53.75 -17.63 29.29
N PRO A 60 54.36 -16.45 29.50
CA PRO A 60 53.59 -15.22 29.67
C PRO A 60 52.71 -14.94 28.45
N ALA A 61 51.48 -14.48 28.67
CA ALA A 61 50.56 -14.16 27.58
C ALA A 61 51.14 -13.04 26.68
N PRO A 62 51.23 -13.23 25.35
CA PRO A 62 51.66 -12.18 24.44
C PRO A 62 50.54 -11.13 24.32
N ALA A 63 50.86 -9.88 24.66
CA ALA A 63 49.92 -8.76 24.80
C ALA A 63 48.94 -8.89 25.99
N GLY A 64 48.52 -7.75 26.54
CA GLY A 64 47.88 -7.64 27.86
C GLY A 64 46.55 -8.36 28.10
N THR A 65 46.04 -9.14 27.14
CA THR A 65 44.89 -10.06 27.28
C THR A 65 45.12 -11.27 26.37
N PHE A 66 44.97 -12.49 26.91
CA PHE A 66 45.16 -13.71 26.14
C PHE A 66 44.05 -13.90 25.10
N ASN A 67 44.44 -14.10 23.84
CA ASN A 67 43.54 -14.35 22.71
C ASN A 67 44.16 -15.41 21.79
N ALA A 68 43.59 -16.61 21.78
CA ALA A 68 44.03 -17.70 20.89
C ALA A 68 43.20 -17.81 19.60
N GLY A 69 42.19 -16.95 19.43
CA GLY A 69 41.23 -17.08 18.34
C GLY A 69 40.51 -18.43 18.39
N TYR A 70 40.21 -19.00 17.21
CA TYR A 70 39.58 -20.32 17.12
C TYR A 70 40.64 -21.44 17.25
N SER A 71 40.58 -22.20 18.33
CA SER A 71 41.44 -23.38 18.55
C SER A 71 40.61 -24.60 18.95
N ARG A 72 41.21 -25.79 18.92
CA ARG A 72 40.66 -27.02 19.51
C ARG A 72 41.40 -27.43 20.78
N SER A 73 42.51 -26.77 21.09
CA SER A 73 43.32 -27.02 22.28
C SER A 73 42.58 -26.58 23.54
N ALA A 74 42.83 -27.25 24.66
CA ALA A 74 42.50 -26.71 25.97
C ALA A 74 43.61 -25.72 26.39
N PHE A 75 43.24 -24.65 27.09
CA PHE A 75 44.20 -23.68 27.59
C PHE A 75 44.15 -23.63 29.10
N TRP A 76 45.33 -23.73 29.72
CA TRP A 76 45.52 -23.52 31.13
C TRP A 76 46.08 -22.13 31.36
N LEU A 77 45.37 -21.34 32.15
CA LEU A 77 45.81 -20.03 32.61
C LEU A 77 46.26 -20.16 34.05
N LYS A 78 47.43 -19.60 34.36
CA LYS A 78 48.00 -19.54 35.69
C LYS A 78 48.21 -18.08 36.08
N VAL A 79 47.78 -17.73 37.28
CA VAL A 79 48.07 -16.41 37.87
C VAL A 79 48.45 -16.57 39.34
N GLU A 80 49.45 -15.82 39.76
CA GLU A 80 49.92 -15.78 41.14
C GLU A 80 49.51 -14.44 41.75
N LEU A 81 48.71 -14.49 42.81
CA LEU A 81 48.15 -13.33 43.49
C LEU A 81 48.67 -13.28 44.92
N SER A 82 49.15 -12.12 45.35
CA SER A 82 49.65 -11.88 46.70
C SER A 82 48.94 -10.69 47.32
N TYR A 83 47.98 -10.96 48.21
CA TYR A 83 47.27 -9.91 48.94
C TYR A 83 48.12 -9.43 50.12
N ARG A 84 48.53 -8.16 50.11
CA ARG A 84 49.34 -7.55 51.17
C ARG A 84 48.68 -6.27 51.66
N PRO A 85 47.67 -6.38 52.55
CA PRO A 85 47.04 -5.18 53.08
C PRO A 85 47.97 -4.43 54.03
N ALA A 86 47.87 -3.10 54.05
CA ALA A 86 48.57 -2.26 55.03
C ALA A 86 47.88 -2.33 56.40
N ASP A 87 46.54 -2.48 56.41
CA ASP A 87 45.74 -2.77 57.60
C ASP A 87 45.18 -4.21 57.55
N ALA A 88 45.66 -5.07 58.44
CA ALA A 88 45.27 -6.48 58.49
C ALA A 88 43.82 -6.70 58.97
N ASP A 89 43.19 -5.69 59.57
CA ASP A 89 41.80 -5.75 60.05
C ASP A 89 40.79 -5.45 58.93
N ILE A 90 41.24 -4.86 57.81
CA ILE A 90 40.39 -4.58 56.64
C ILE A 90 40.33 -5.82 55.75
N HIS A 91 39.19 -6.51 55.78
CA HIS A 91 38.93 -7.68 54.93
C HIS A 91 38.09 -7.29 53.71
N ASN A 92 38.65 -7.45 52.51
CA ASN A 92 37.92 -7.33 51.25
C ASN A 92 37.62 -8.71 50.67
N ASP A 93 36.37 -8.93 50.28
CA ASP A 93 36.02 -10.06 49.43
C ASP A 93 36.45 -9.79 47.99
N TRP A 94 37.24 -10.70 47.42
CA TRP A 94 37.79 -10.59 46.08
C TRP A 94 37.04 -11.46 45.08
N LEU A 95 36.81 -10.92 43.89
CA LEU A 95 36.18 -11.62 42.77
C LEU A 95 37.15 -11.69 41.59
N LEU A 96 37.32 -12.88 41.04
CA LEU A 96 37.97 -13.09 39.74
C LEU A 96 36.90 -13.09 38.65
N GLU A 97 36.98 -12.13 37.73
CA GLU A 97 36.11 -12.03 36.58
C GLU A 97 36.83 -12.55 35.33
N LEU A 98 36.22 -13.51 34.63
CA LEU A 98 36.52 -13.85 33.25
C LEU A 98 35.47 -13.17 32.35
N ALA A 99 35.86 -12.02 31.78
CA ALA A 99 34.96 -11.09 31.09
C ALA A 99 34.70 -11.46 29.61
N TYR A 100 34.43 -12.74 29.35
CA TYR A 100 34.12 -13.26 28.02
C TYR A 100 33.08 -14.39 28.13
N PRO A 101 31.77 -14.09 27.92
CA PRO A 101 30.68 -15.05 28.14
C PRO A 101 30.62 -16.31 27.26
N PRO A 102 31.04 -16.32 25.98
CA PRO A 102 30.81 -17.49 25.12
C PRO A 102 31.94 -18.52 25.25
N MET A 103 32.08 -19.11 26.44
CA MET A 103 33.07 -20.15 26.75
C MET A 103 32.39 -21.47 27.10
N ASP A 104 32.63 -22.50 26.30
CA ASP A 104 31.97 -23.80 26.43
C ASP A 104 32.17 -24.45 27.79
N ARG A 105 33.43 -24.50 28.26
CA ARG A 105 33.78 -25.03 29.58
C ARG A 105 34.90 -24.22 30.23
N VAL A 106 34.66 -23.85 31.48
CA VAL A 106 35.57 -23.14 32.37
C VAL A 106 35.64 -23.90 33.69
N ASP A 107 36.79 -24.52 33.94
CA ASP A 107 37.08 -25.18 35.22
C ASP A 107 38.02 -24.26 36.03
N PHE A 108 37.61 -23.90 37.24
CA PHE A 108 38.37 -23.04 38.15
C PHE A 108 38.99 -23.86 39.28
N TYR A 109 40.30 -23.71 39.46
CA TYR A 109 41.08 -24.40 40.49
C TYR A 109 41.76 -23.39 41.42
N ALA A 110 41.47 -23.51 42.71
CA ALA A 110 42.11 -22.76 43.79
C ALA A 110 42.80 -23.72 44.78
N PRO A 111 43.81 -23.25 45.51
CA PRO A 111 44.49 -24.08 46.51
C PRO A 111 43.54 -24.42 47.66
N ASP A 112 43.56 -25.69 48.10
CA ASP A 112 42.90 -26.16 49.31
C ASP A 112 43.63 -25.68 50.59
N ALA A 113 43.14 -26.06 51.76
CA ALA A 113 43.78 -25.73 53.04
C ALA A 113 45.23 -26.24 53.17
N ASN A 114 45.65 -27.19 52.34
CA ASN A 114 47.00 -27.76 52.29
C ASN A 114 47.86 -27.16 51.16
N GLY A 115 47.36 -26.14 50.45
CA GLY A 115 48.05 -25.49 49.34
C GLY A 115 48.03 -26.27 48.02
N ARG A 116 47.28 -27.39 47.94
CA ARG A 116 47.16 -28.18 46.69
C ARG A 116 46.03 -27.63 45.83
N PRO A 117 46.24 -27.39 44.53
CA PRO A 117 45.19 -26.89 43.65
C PRO A 117 44.10 -27.95 43.47
N THR A 118 42.86 -27.62 43.83
CA THR A 118 41.70 -28.50 43.70
C THR A 118 40.62 -27.82 42.86
N LEU A 119 39.77 -28.62 42.19
CA LEU A 119 38.65 -28.08 41.41
C LEU A 119 37.64 -27.42 42.35
N THR A 120 37.55 -26.10 42.30
CA THR A 120 36.68 -25.30 43.18
C THR A 120 35.32 -25.07 42.54
N TRP A 121 35.28 -24.81 41.23
CA TRP A 121 34.04 -24.55 40.51
C TRP A 121 34.13 -24.97 39.05
N GLN A 122 33.00 -25.39 38.47
CA GLN A 122 32.88 -25.78 37.08
C GLN A 122 31.68 -25.07 36.45
N THR A 123 31.91 -24.38 35.34
CA THR A 123 30.89 -23.62 34.62
C THR A 123 31.22 -23.53 33.12
N GLY A 124 30.39 -22.84 32.34
CA GLY A 124 30.52 -22.72 30.89
C GLY A 124 29.16 -22.47 30.23
N ASP A 125 29.15 -22.13 28.95
CA ASP A 125 27.91 -21.93 28.18
C ASP A 125 27.30 -23.25 27.67
N MET A 126 28.05 -24.36 27.71
CA MET A 126 27.55 -25.72 27.49
C MET A 126 26.92 -26.34 28.75
N LEU A 127 26.92 -25.60 29.87
CA LEU A 127 26.26 -25.97 31.11
C LEU A 127 25.06 -25.05 31.37
N PRO A 128 24.02 -25.51 32.11
CA PRO A 128 22.89 -24.66 32.48
C PRO A 128 23.36 -23.37 33.16
N PHE A 129 22.63 -22.26 32.98
CA PHE A 129 23.02 -20.96 33.54
C PHE A 129 23.21 -21.01 35.06
N ALA A 130 22.41 -21.84 35.76
CA ALA A 130 22.53 -22.10 37.19
C ALA A 130 23.87 -22.73 37.63
N SER A 131 24.69 -23.22 36.71
CA SER A 131 26.06 -23.69 37.01
C SER A 131 27.02 -22.55 37.36
N ARG A 132 26.67 -21.29 37.14
CA ARG A 132 27.52 -20.14 37.47
C ARG A 132 27.45 -19.86 38.98
N GLN A 133 28.59 -19.58 39.60
CA GLN A 133 28.66 -19.27 41.04
C GLN A 133 27.83 -18.03 41.40
N PHE A 134 27.88 -17.02 40.53
CA PHE A 134 27.05 -15.83 40.61
C PHE A 134 26.18 -15.75 39.35
N ALA A 135 24.89 -15.46 39.50
CA ALA A 135 23.93 -15.30 38.40
C ALA A 135 24.22 -13.99 37.63
N GLN A 136 25.27 -14.02 36.82
CA GLN A 136 25.79 -12.91 36.03
C GLN A 136 26.23 -13.43 34.65
N ASN A 137 26.19 -12.56 33.64
CA ASN A 137 26.56 -12.91 32.27
C ASN A 137 28.08 -13.14 32.07
N ASN A 138 28.93 -12.54 32.89
CA ASN A 138 30.36 -12.88 32.98
C ASN A 138 30.58 -13.98 34.02
N TYR A 139 31.66 -14.76 33.88
CA TYR A 139 32.01 -15.77 34.87
C TYR A 139 32.75 -15.09 36.03
N LEU A 140 32.20 -15.24 37.24
CA LEU A 140 32.77 -14.70 38.47
C LEU A 140 33.10 -15.84 39.42
N PHE A 141 34.28 -15.78 40.02
CA PHE A 141 34.72 -16.72 41.05
C PHE A 141 35.09 -15.96 42.33
N GLN A 142 34.55 -16.37 43.46
CA GLN A 142 34.96 -15.82 44.76
C GLN A 142 36.35 -16.33 45.12
N LEU A 143 37.23 -15.42 45.52
CA LEU A 143 38.59 -15.74 45.94
C LEU A 143 38.74 -15.53 47.45
N ASP A 144 39.19 -16.57 48.14
CA ASP A 144 39.71 -16.48 49.50
C ASP A 144 41.22 -16.19 49.43
N LEU A 145 41.63 -14.97 49.78
CA LEU A 145 43.02 -14.51 49.74
C LEU A 145 43.44 -14.00 51.13
N PRO A 146 44.03 -14.86 51.98
CA PRO A 146 44.49 -14.45 53.29
C PRO A 146 45.68 -13.47 53.20
N PRO A 147 45.77 -12.46 54.10
CA PRO A 147 46.85 -11.48 54.12
C PRO A 147 48.25 -12.12 54.17
N GLY A 148 49.17 -11.60 53.35
CA GLY A 148 50.57 -11.99 53.33
C GLY A 148 50.88 -13.34 52.67
N GLN A 149 49.86 -14.07 52.18
CA GLN A 149 50.05 -15.33 51.47
C GLN A 149 49.92 -15.13 49.95
N THR A 150 50.81 -15.77 49.20
CA THR A 150 50.69 -15.86 47.74
C THR A 150 49.89 -17.11 47.38
N ARG A 151 48.81 -16.95 46.63
CA ARG A 151 48.01 -18.06 46.09
C ARG A 151 48.17 -18.15 44.58
N THR A 152 48.39 -19.37 44.09
CA THR A 152 48.42 -19.69 42.66
C THR A 152 47.07 -20.22 42.23
N LEU A 153 46.45 -19.56 41.25
CA LEU A 153 45.16 -19.93 40.69
C LEU A 153 45.33 -20.50 39.30
N TYR A 154 44.52 -21.51 38.96
CA TYR A 154 44.48 -22.08 37.63
C TYR A 154 43.07 -22.02 37.04
N VAL A 155 42.97 -21.60 35.79
CA VAL A 155 41.72 -21.63 35.02
C VAL A 155 41.96 -22.48 33.79
N ARG A 156 41.18 -23.54 33.62
CA ARG A 156 41.19 -24.35 32.41
C ARG A 156 40.02 -23.94 31.54
N ILE A 157 40.32 -23.56 30.30
CA ILE A 157 39.33 -23.16 29.31
C ILE A 157 39.39 -24.15 28.14
N SER A 158 38.22 -24.65 27.73
CA SER A 158 38.07 -25.45 26.53
C SER A 158 36.82 -24.98 25.80
N SER A 159 36.98 -24.60 24.53
CA SER A 159 35.87 -24.16 23.68
C SER A 159 36.15 -24.45 22.20
N GLU A 160 35.11 -24.82 21.44
CA GLU A 160 35.12 -24.90 19.98
C GLU A 160 35.05 -23.51 19.31
N GLY A 161 34.59 -22.51 20.06
CA GLY A 161 34.51 -21.10 19.70
C GLY A 161 35.86 -20.37 19.79
N SER A 162 35.82 -19.04 19.79
CA SER A 162 37.04 -18.24 19.93
C SER A 162 37.45 -18.13 21.40
N VAL A 163 38.65 -18.58 21.74
CA VAL A 163 39.18 -18.54 23.10
C VAL A 163 39.82 -17.18 23.39
N GLN A 164 39.19 -16.42 24.27
CA GLN A 164 39.70 -15.16 24.81
C GLN A 164 39.54 -15.16 26.33
N ALA A 165 40.57 -14.71 27.04
CA ALA A 165 40.58 -14.74 28.50
C ALA A 165 41.01 -13.40 29.12
N PRO A 166 40.17 -12.37 29.04
CA PRO A 166 40.33 -11.16 29.83
C PRO A 166 40.01 -11.47 31.30
N LEU A 167 41.07 -11.73 32.08
CA LEU A 167 40.99 -11.95 33.53
C LEU A 167 41.16 -10.62 34.28
N ASN A 168 40.20 -10.31 35.16
CA ASN A 168 40.23 -9.14 36.01
C ASN A 168 40.02 -9.52 37.47
N LEU A 169 40.71 -8.84 38.37
CA LEU A 169 40.48 -8.91 39.81
C LEU A 169 39.67 -7.69 40.25
N TRP A 170 38.61 -7.92 41.02
CA TRP A 170 37.73 -6.89 41.56
C TRP A 170 37.59 -7.06 43.07
N SER A 171 37.50 -5.94 43.80
CA SER A 171 36.85 -5.99 45.11
C SER A 171 35.33 -6.08 44.91
N THR A 172 34.64 -6.83 45.76
CA THR A 172 33.19 -7.07 45.62
C THR A 172 32.40 -5.75 45.60
N HIS A 173 32.77 -4.79 46.45
CA HIS A 173 32.13 -3.47 46.48
C HIS A 173 32.33 -2.69 45.16
N ALA A 174 33.55 -2.71 44.60
CA ALA A 174 33.82 -2.03 43.34
C ALA A 174 33.09 -2.68 42.16
N TYR A 175 32.95 -4.01 42.15
CA TYR A 175 32.18 -4.72 41.14
C TYR A 175 30.69 -4.32 41.17
N LEU A 176 30.09 -4.29 42.37
CA LEU A 176 28.69 -3.89 42.56
C LEU A 176 28.43 -2.43 42.17
N GLU A 177 29.37 -1.52 42.44
CA GLU A 177 29.26 -0.12 41.96
C GLU A 177 29.37 0.01 40.44
N ALA A 178 30.21 -0.80 39.78
CA ALA A 178 30.42 -0.75 38.34
C ALA A 178 29.29 -1.40 37.52
N GLN A 179 28.58 -2.37 38.11
CA GLN A 179 27.54 -3.16 37.47
C GLN A 179 26.37 -2.34 36.88
N PRO A 180 25.74 -1.41 37.63
CA PRO A 180 24.62 -0.61 37.12
C PRO A 180 24.94 0.11 35.81
N THR A 181 26.18 0.61 35.64
CA THR A 181 26.59 1.29 34.41
C THR A 181 26.54 0.36 33.20
N LYS A 182 27.02 -0.88 33.33
CA LYS A 182 26.95 -1.88 32.24
C LYS A 182 25.49 -2.21 31.89
N ILE A 183 24.65 -2.44 32.91
CA ILE A 183 23.23 -2.76 32.72
C ILE A 183 22.49 -1.60 32.04
N TYR A 184 22.71 -0.36 32.46
CA TYR A 184 22.09 0.81 31.84
C TYR A 184 22.51 1.00 30.38
N VAL A 185 23.77 0.75 30.04
CA VAL A 185 24.25 0.83 28.66
C VAL A 185 23.59 -0.24 27.80
N PHE A 186 23.55 -1.50 28.24
CA PHE A 186 22.85 -2.55 27.51
C PHE A 186 21.34 -2.28 27.41
N GLY A 187 20.71 -1.81 28.49
CA GLY A 187 19.30 -1.42 28.50
C GLY A 187 18.99 -0.33 27.49
N LEU A 188 19.86 0.68 27.37
CA LEU A 188 19.74 1.73 26.35
C LEU A 188 19.91 1.16 24.94
N ILE A 189 20.95 0.35 24.70
CA ILE A 189 21.23 -0.22 23.37
C ILE A 189 20.08 -1.11 22.90
N TYR A 190 19.65 -2.06 23.73
CA TYR A 190 18.55 -2.97 23.38
C TYR A 190 17.20 -2.24 23.36
N GLY A 191 17.00 -1.21 24.18
CA GLY A 191 15.82 -0.36 24.15
C GLY A 191 15.69 0.43 22.83
N VAL A 192 16.77 1.03 22.35
CA VAL A 192 16.79 1.69 21.02
C VAL A 192 16.57 0.67 19.91
N LEU A 193 17.18 -0.51 20.00
CA LEU A 193 16.98 -1.58 19.02
C LEU A 193 15.51 -2.05 18.98
N LEU A 194 14.88 -2.25 20.13
CA LEU A 194 13.46 -2.59 20.23
C LEU A 194 12.58 -1.47 19.68
N GLY A 195 12.88 -0.21 20.01
CA GLY A 195 12.19 0.95 19.47
C GLY A 195 12.27 1.02 17.95
N MET A 196 13.46 0.78 17.36
CA MET A 196 13.66 0.68 15.92
C MET A 196 12.86 -0.49 15.32
N LEU A 197 12.83 -1.66 15.98
CA LEU A 197 12.08 -2.81 15.50
C LEU A 197 10.57 -2.53 15.46
N VAL A 198 10.01 -1.96 16.54
CA VAL A 198 8.59 -1.58 16.59
C VAL A 198 8.26 -0.49 15.56
N TYR A 199 9.11 0.53 15.44
CA TYR A 199 8.96 1.59 14.46
C TYR A 199 8.93 1.04 13.02
N ASN A 200 9.88 0.17 12.67
CA ASN A 200 9.96 -0.43 11.35
C ASN A 200 8.80 -1.41 11.08
N LEU A 201 8.27 -2.07 12.13
CA LEU A 201 7.06 -2.87 12.02
C LEU A 201 5.84 -2.00 11.64
N PHE A 202 5.67 -0.83 12.26
CA PHE A 202 4.59 0.10 11.88
C PHE A 202 4.74 0.60 10.45
N ILE A 203 5.96 0.93 10.02
CA ILE A 203 6.20 1.30 8.61
C ILE A 203 5.81 0.15 7.69
N TYR A 204 6.23 -1.08 7.98
CA TYR A 204 5.86 -2.24 7.16
C TYR A 204 4.34 -2.45 7.10
N LEU A 205 3.63 -2.35 8.22
CA LEU A 205 2.17 -2.49 8.26
C LEU A 205 1.44 -1.40 7.44
N SER A 206 2.03 -0.19 7.39
CA SER A 206 1.50 0.96 6.65
C SER A 206 1.79 0.89 5.15
N VAL A 207 3.04 0.63 4.77
CA VAL A 207 3.50 0.68 3.36
C VAL A 207 3.32 -0.66 2.64
N ARG A 208 3.45 -1.78 3.37
CA ARG A 208 3.37 -3.16 2.85
C ARG A 208 4.33 -3.49 1.70
N GLU A 209 5.43 -2.74 1.56
CA GLU A 209 6.50 -3.10 0.65
C GLU A 209 7.44 -4.18 1.25
N PRO A 210 7.94 -5.14 0.45
CA PRO A 210 8.68 -6.29 0.94
C PRO A 210 10.08 -5.98 1.48
N ASP A 211 10.72 -4.90 1.03
CA ASP A 211 12.03 -4.47 1.52
C ASP A 211 12.01 -4.08 3.01
N TYR A 212 10.91 -3.49 3.48
CA TYR A 212 10.71 -3.20 4.91
C TYR A 212 10.62 -4.47 5.76
N LEU A 213 9.99 -5.53 5.23
CA LEU A 213 9.94 -6.82 5.93
C LEU A 213 11.32 -7.43 6.07
N TYR A 214 12.13 -7.42 5.00
CA TYR A 214 13.49 -7.93 5.05
C TYR A 214 14.36 -7.14 6.03
N TYR A 215 14.21 -5.81 6.07
CA TYR A 215 14.92 -4.98 7.04
C TYR A 215 14.48 -5.27 8.48
N LEU A 216 13.19 -5.38 8.74
CA LEU A 216 12.64 -5.75 10.05
C LEU A 216 13.21 -7.08 10.56
N LEU A 217 13.22 -8.10 9.68
CA LEU A 217 13.74 -9.42 10.01
C LEU A 217 15.25 -9.42 10.23
N TYR A 218 15.99 -8.58 9.49
CA TYR A 218 17.42 -8.34 9.75
C TYR A 218 17.65 -7.74 11.14
N VAL A 219 16.96 -6.64 11.48
CA VAL A 219 17.11 -5.97 12.79
C VAL A 219 16.76 -6.92 13.93
N ALA A 220 15.69 -7.70 13.79
CA ALA A 220 15.29 -8.71 14.76
C ALA A 220 16.35 -9.80 14.95
N ALA A 221 16.82 -10.40 13.85
CA ALA A 221 17.84 -11.46 13.89
C ALA A 221 19.18 -10.94 14.45
N PHE A 222 19.61 -9.74 14.04
CA PHE A 222 20.82 -9.12 14.53
C PHE A 222 20.73 -8.76 16.02
N GLY A 223 19.60 -8.21 16.47
CA GLY A 223 19.37 -7.90 17.88
C GLY A 223 19.43 -9.15 18.77
N LEU A 224 18.78 -10.23 18.35
CA LEU A 224 18.84 -11.51 19.05
C LEU A 224 20.27 -12.10 19.04
N TYR A 225 21.00 -11.98 17.92
CA TYR A 225 22.42 -12.36 17.87
C TYR A 225 23.26 -11.57 18.89
N GLN A 226 23.07 -10.25 18.98
CA GLN A 226 23.77 -9.40 19.96
C GLN A 226 23.46 -9.85 21.39
N MET A 227 22.21 -10.18 21.70
CA MET A 227 21.85 -10.73 23.02
C MET A 227 22.53 -12.08 23.29
N SER A 228 22.65 -12.93 22.26
CA SER A 228 23.31 -14.24 22.34
C SER A 228 24.80 -14.11 22.66
N ILE A 229 25.55 -13.31 21.88
CA ILE A 229 27.02 -13.21 22.04
C ILE A 229 27.44 -12.49 23.34
N ASN A 230 26.59 -11.61 23.88
CA ASN A 230 26.87 -10.88 25.12
C ASN A 230 26.41 -11.64 26.39
N GLY A 231 25.93 -12.88 26.25
CA GLY A 231 25.47 -13.71 27.37
C GLY A 231 24.10 -13.34 27.95
N VAL A 232 23.42 -12.33 27.40
CA VAL A 232 22.10 -11.88 27.87
C VAL A 232 21.02 -12.92 27.53
N ALA A 233 21.12 -13.57 26.37
CA ALA A 233 20.10 -14.53 25.94
C ALA A 233 20.11 -15.81 26.78
N ILE A 234 21.29 -16.30 27.19
CA ILE A 234 21.38 -17.45 28.11
C ILE A 234 20.94 -17.06 29.54
N GLU A 235 21.03 -15.79 29.93
CA GLU A 235 20.52 -15.32 31.23
C GLU A 235 18.99 -15.22 31.25
N TYR A 236 18.35 -14.70 30.19
CA TYR A 236 16.92 -14.34 30.22
C TYR A 236 16.01 -15.14 29.27
N LEU A 237 16.50 -15.65 28.13
CA LEU A 237 15.65 -16.27 27.09
C LEU A 237 15.67 -17.80 27.13
N TRP A 238 16.83 -18.40 27.40
CA TRP A 238 17.00 -19.87 27.37
C TRP A 238 18.01 -20.40 28.42
N PRO A 239 17.82 -20.09 29.71
CA PRO A 239 18.78 -20.47 30.78
C PRO A 239 18.98 -21.97 30.97
N ASP A 240 17.96 -22.77 30.64
CA ASP A 240 17.95 -24.22 30.83
C ASP A 240 18.30 -25.00 29.56
N SER A 241 18.57 -24.31 28.43
CA SER A 241 18.88 -24.95 27.15
C SER A 241 20.24 -24.53 26.59
N PRO A 242 21.35 -25.05 27.15
CA PRO A 242 22.71 -24.76 26.69
C PRO A 242 22.95 -25.13 25.21
N TRP A 243 22.33 -26.22 24.75
CA TRP A 243 22.40 -26.64 23.34
C TRP A 243 21.84 -25.57 22.41
N TRP A 244 20.64 -25.05 22.71
CA TRP A 244 20.04 -24.00 21.90
C TRP A 244 20.84 -22.71 21.99
N ALA A 245 21.34 -22.33 23.17
CA ALA A 245 22.16 -21.14 23.35
C ALA A 245 23.40 -21.10 22.43
N ASN A 246 24.04 -22.26 22.27
CA ASN A 246 25.20 -22.41 21.41
C ASN A 246 24.82 -22.50 19.92
N ALA A 247 23.75 -23.21 19.58
CA ALA A 247 23.26 -23.30 18.20
C ALA A 247 22.66 -21.98 17.69
N SER A 248 22.03 -21.19 18.56
CA SER A 248 21.35 -19.94 18.21
C SER A 248 22.34 -18.87 17.76
N THR A 249 23.54 -18.81 18.33
CA THR A 249 24.55 -17.80 17.96
C THR A 249 24.91 -17.85 16.47
N PRO A 250 25.45 -18.96 15.91
CA PRO A 250 25.73 -19.06 14.48
C PRO A 250 24.47 -19.05 13.60
N PHE A 251 23.35 -19.58 14.10
CA PHE A 251 22.08 -19.54 13.39
C PHE A 251 21.59 -18.10 13.18
N LEU A 252 21.61 -17.27 14.22
CA LEU A 252 21.18 -15.88 14.19
C LEU A 252 22.15 -15.00 13.37
N MET A 253 23.46 -15.27 13.42
CA MET A 253 24.44 -14.63 12.53
C MET A 253 24.12 -14.89 11.05
N ALA A 254 23.82 -16.15 10.71
CA ALA A 254 23.46 -16.53 9.35
C ALA A 254 22.09 -15.96 8.93
N LEU A 255 21.10 -16.00 9.82
CA LEU A 255 19.77 -15.42 9.58
C LEU A 255 19.83 -13.91 9.35
N ALA A 256 20.62 -13.18 10.17
CA ALA A 256 20.85 -11.76 10.00
C ALA A 256 21.53 -11.48 8.65
N THR A 257 22.55 -12.26 8.28
CA THR A 257 23.25 -12.11 6.99
C THR A 257 22.33 -12.37 5.81
N LEU A 258 21.47 -13.38 5.90
CA LEU A 258 20.46 -13.70 4.89
C LEU A 258 19.54 -12.53 4.64
N PHE A 259 18.94 -11.97 5.70
CA PHE A 259 18.02 -10.84 5.56
C PHE A 259 18.73 -9.54 5.20
N ALA A 260 19.96 -9.32 5.65
CA ALA A 260 20.77 -8.19 5.19
C ALA A 260 21.06 -8.27 3.68
N CYS A 261 21.41 -9.46 3.16
CA CYS A 261 21.60 -9.67 1.73
C CYS A 261 20.29 -9.48 0.95
N GLN A 262 19.19 -10.06 1.43
CA GLN A 262 17.89 -9.96 0.76
C GLN A 262 17.32 -8.53 0.78
N PHE A 263 17.49 -7.82 1.90
CA PHE A 263 17.21 -6.40 2.01
C PHE A 263 18.03 -5.61 0.99
N THR A 264 19.36 -5.81 0.94
CA THR A 264 20.24 -5.14 -0.02
C THR A 264 19.79 -5.36 -1.46
N ARG A 265 19.41 -6.59 -1.82
CA ARG A 265 18.93 -6.92 -3.17
C ARG A 265 17.64 -6.18 -3.54
N SER A 266 16.66 -6.22 -2.63
CA SER A 266 15.34 -5.61 -2.83
C SER A 266 15.40 -4.08 -2.79
N PHE A 267 16.19 -3.53 -1.87
CA PHE A 267 16.28 -2.10 -1.60
C PHE A 267 17.09 -1.36 -2.69
N LEU A 268 18.26 -1.89 -3.07
CA LEU A 268 19.10 -1.29 -4.11
C LEU A 268 18.72 -1.73 -5.54
N GLY A 269 17.79 -2.68 -5.68
CA GLY A 269 17.43 -3.23 -7.00
C GLY A 269 18.63 -3.84 -7.72
N THR A 270 19.43 -4.65 -7.03
CA THR A 270 20.75 -5.13 -7.49
C THR A 270 20.74 -5.83 -8.84
N ALA A 271 19.62 -6.45 -9.22
CA ALA A 271 19.43 -7.04 -10.55
C ALA A 271 19.60 -6.02 -11.70
N ARG A 272 19.25 -4.74 -11.48
CA ARG A 272 19.44 -3.63 -12.44
C ARG A 272 20.86 -3.08 -12.37
N LEU A 273 21.47 -3.09 -11.18
CA LEU A 273 22.84 -2.63 -10.96
C LEU A 273 23.89 -3.59 -11.55
N GLY A 274 23.68 -4.89 -11.51
CA GLY A 274 24.61 -5.83 -12.12
C GLY A 274 24.35 -7.27 -11.71
N ARG A 275 24.22 -8.16 -12.71
CA ARG A 275 23.93 -9.59 -12.49
C ARG A 275 24.98 -10.29 -11.63
N TRP A 276 26.23 -9.84 -11.65
CA TRP A 276 27.31 -10.42 -10.84
C TRP A 276 27.09 -10.26 -9.33
N LEU A 277 26.40 -9.18 -8.94
CA LEU A 277 26.28 -8.66 -7.57
C LEU A 277 25.02 -9.25 -6.98
N ASP A 278 23.96 -9.30 -7.79
CA ASP A 278 22.77 -10.04 -7.42
C ASP A 278 23.07 -11.53 -7.21
N ARG A 279 23.90 -12.13 -8.08
CA ARG A 279 24.32 -13.54 -7.94
C ARG A 279 25.23 -13.76 -6.74
N SER A 280 26.14 -12.85 -6.41
CA SER A 280 26.99 -12.98 -5.22
C SER A 280 26.16 -12.90 -3.94
N LEU A 281 25.23 -11.95 -3.84
CA LEU A 281 24.28 -11.85 -2.73
C LEU A 281 23.37 -13.08 -2.62
N LEU A 282 22.89 -13.62 -3.74
CA LEU A 282 22.12 -14.87 -3.75
C LEU A 282 22.95 -16.07 -3.26
N THR A 283 24.21 -16.15 -3.67
CA THR A 283 25.14 -17.21 -3.22
C THR A 283 25.34 -17.13 -1.70
N LEU A 284 25.49 -15.92 -1.16
CA LEU A 284 25.58 -15.70 0.28
C LEU A 284 24.28 -16.07 1.01
N ILE A 285 23.12 -15.81 0.44
CA ILE A 285 21.82 -16.25 0.99
C ILE A 285 21.75 -17.78 1.07
N VAL A 286 22.15 -18.49 0.00
CA VAL A 286 22.18 -19.96 0.00
C VAL A 286 23.19 -20.49 1.02
N ALA A 287 24.38 -19.87 1.11
CA ALA A 287 25.37 -20.22 2.10
C ALA A 287 24.87 -19.96 3.54
N ALA A 288 24.09 -18.91 3.77
CA ALA A 288 23.46 -18.63 5.06
C ALA A 288 22.49 -19.73 5.47
N VAL A 289 21.61 -20.17 4.55
CA VAL A 289 20.70 -21.30 4.82
C VAL A 289 21.50 -22.57 5.15
N LEU A 290 22.59 -22.84 4.44
CA LEU A 290 23.45 -23.99 4.72
C LEU A 290 24.06 -23.90 6.13
N VAL A 291 24.58 -22.74 6.53
CA VAL A 291 25.13 -22.52 7.87
C VAL A 291 24.06 -22.70 8.95
N MET A 292 22.84 -22.23 8.71
CA MET A 292 21.70 -22.46 9.62
C MET A 292 21.40 -23.96 9.78
N CYS A 293 21.44 -24.74 8.70
CA CYS A 293 21.28 -26.20 8.77
C CYS A 293 22.44 -26.86 9.55
N ILE A 294 23.69 -26.44 9.33
CA ILE A 294 24.85 -26.97 10.06
C ILE A 294 24.72 -26.67 11.56
N ALA A 295 24.28 -25.46 11.91
CA ALA A 295 24.07 -25.04 13.30
C ALA A 295 23.01 -25.90 14.03
N LEU A 296 21.94 -26.29 13.34
CA LEU A 296 20.85 -27.07 13.93
C LEU A 296 21.11 -28.58 13.97
N PHE A 297 21.80 -29.13 12.96
CA PHE A 297 21.84 -30.59 12.75
C PHE A 297 23.22 -31.24 12.89
N LEU A 298 24.33 -30.50 12.81
CA LEU A 298 25.68 -31.07 12.83
C LEU A 298 26.44 -30.75 14.11
N SER A 299 26.98 -29.55 14.21
CA SER A 299 27.82 -29.09 15.33
C SER A 299 27.97 -27.57 15.24
N TYR A 300 27.92 -26.89 16.40
CA TYR A 300 27.99 -25.44 16.46
C TYR A 300 29.39 -24.90 16.15
N GLY A 301 30.48 -25.61 16.44
CA GLY A 301 31.85 -25.13 16.18
C GLY A 301 32.13 -24.83 14.69
N PRO A 302 31.96 -25.80 13.77
CA PRO A 302 32.04 -25.56 12.34
C PRO A 302 31.02 -24.52 11.85
N ALA A 303 29.80 -24.53 12.41
CA ALA A 303 28.76 -23.55 12.07
C ALA A 303 29.19 -22.12 12.43
N LEU A 304 29.78 -21.90 13.61
CA LEU A 304 30.25 -20.59 14.08
C LEU A 304 31.39 -20.04 13.24
N ARG A 305 32.34 -20.90 12.85
CA ARG A 305 33.43 -20.52 11.95
C ARG A 305 32.88 -20.16 10.57
N ALA A 306 31.99 -20.98 10.01
CA ALA A 306 31.35 -20.70 8.72
C ALA A 306 30.49 -19.42 8.77
N ALA A 307 29.73 -19.20 9.85
CA ALA A 307 28.94 -18.01 10.09
C ALA A 307 29.83 -16.76 10.16
N THR A 308 30.98 -16.83 10.84
CA THR A 308 31.92 -15.71 10.91
C THR A 308 32.46 -15.33 9.53
N GLN A 309 32.89 -16.32 8.73
CA GLN A 309 33.34 -16.08 7.35
C GLN A 309 32.22 -15.52 6.47
N LEU A 310 31.00 -16.03 6.64
CA LEU A 310 29.81 -15.58 5.94
C LEU A 310 29.48 -14.12 6.26
N VAL A 311 29.53 -13.71 7.54
CA VAL A 311 29.29 -12.32 7.97
C VAL A 311 30.35 -11.39 7.36
N MET A 312 31.63 -11.78 7.36
CA MET A 312 32.69 -10.97 6.76
C MET A 312 32.51 -10.82 5.24
N ALA A 313 32.25 -11.92 4.53
CA ALA A 313 31.99 -11.89 3.09
C ALA A 313 30.72 -11.11 2.75
N GLY A 314 29.68 -11.25 3.57
CA GLY A 314 28.41 -10.54 3.48
C GLY A 314 28.59 -9.04 3.63
N ALA A 315 29.21 -8.60 4.71
CA ALA A 315 29.48 -7.19 4.97
C ALA A 315 30.26 -6.52 3.83
N LEU A 316 31.31 -7.17 3.32
CA LEU A 316 32.09 -6.65 2.19
C LEU A 316 31.25 -6.57 0.90
N THR A 317 30.46 -7.60 0.60
CA THR A 317 29.63 -7.65 -0.61
C THR A 317 28.50 -6.62 -0.57
N ILE A 318 27.86 -6.45 0.59
CA ILE A 318 26.81 -5.45 0.80
C ILE A 318 27.39 -4.04 0.70
N TYR A 319 28.55 -3.79 1.32
CA TYR A 319 29.21 -2.50 1.21
C TYR A 319 29.58 -2.17 -0.25
N LEU A 320 30.13 -3.14 -0.99
CA LEU A 320 30.41 -3.02 -2.42
C LEU A 320 29.13 -2.75 -3.23
N ALA A 321 28.01 -3.39 -2.89
CA ALA A 321 26.71 -3.15 -3.53
C ALA A 321 26.28 -1.69 -3.39
N GLY A 322 26.44 -1.12 -2.19
CA GLY A 322 26.19 0.29 -1.93
C GLY A 322 27.06 1.21 -2.79
N ILE A 323 28.37 0.94 -2.86
CA ILE A 323 29.30 1.75 -3.67
C ILE A 323 28.91 1.71 -5.15
N VAL A 324 28.59 0.52 -5.68
CA VAL A 324 28.15 0.37 -7.08
C VAL A 324 26.85 1.12 -7.32
N ALA A 325 25.91 1.11 -6.38
CA ALA A 325 24.66 1.87 -6.48
C ALA A 325 24.93 3.39 -6.57
N VAL A 326 25.83 3.92 -5.74
CA VAL A 326 26.24 5.34 -5.80
C VAL A 326 26.88 5.69 -7.13
N VAL A 327 27.82 4.86 -7.62
CA VAL A 327 28.51 5.07 -8.90
C VAL A 327 27.53 5.05 -10.07
N LYS A 328 26.47 4.23 -10.00
CA LYS A 328 25.41 4.16 -11.02
C LYS A 328 24.34 5.26 -10.89
N GLY A 329 24.48 6.17 -9.93
CA GLY A 329 23.58 7.32 -9.78
C GLY A 329 22.29 7.02 -9.02
N GLU A 330 22.19 5.86 -8.35
CA GLU A 330 21.04 5.58 -7.47
C GLU A 330 21.06 6.51 -6.26
N ARG A 331 20.01 7.32 -6.09
CA ARG A 331 19.92 8.33 -5.03
C ARG A 331 20.07 7.72 -3.64
N VAL A 332 19.41 6.59 -3.42
CA VAL A 332 19.34 5.91 -2.12
C VAL A 332 20.69 5.28 -1.73
N GLY A 333 21.57 5.02 -2.71
CA GLY A 333 22.88 4.42 -2.47
C GLY A 333 23.77 5.22 -1.51
N ARG A 334 23.64 6.56 -1.48
CA ARG A 334 24.49 7.43 -0.64
C ARG A 334 24.22 7.21 0.84
N TYR A 335 22.95 7.19 1.24
CA TYR A 335 22.56 6.90 2.62
C TYR A 335 22.93 5.48 3.03
N PHE A 336 22.78 4.53 2.09
CA PHE A 336 23.16 3.14 2.31
C PHE A 336 24.67 2.99 2.59
N VAL A 337 25.53 3.60 1.77
CA VAL A 337 26.99 3.57 1.98
C VAL A 337 27.37 4.24 3.29
N LEU A 338 26.75 5.37 3.64
CA LEU A 338 26.99 6.05 4.91
C LEU A 338 26.68 5.15 6.11
N ALA A 339 25.51 4.50 6.09
CA ALA A 339 25.09 3.58 7.15
C ALA A 339 26.10 2.44 7.35
N TRP A 340 26.44 1.74 6.27
CA TRP A 340 27.40 0.63 6.32
C TRP A 340 28.83 1.06 6.63
N SER A 341 29.23 2.28 6.29
CA SER A 341 30.55 2.82 6.68
C SER A 341 30.68 2.92 8.20
N VAL A 342 29.65 3.47 8.86
CA VAL A 342 29.65 3.63 10.32
C VAL A 342 29.63 2.28 11.03
N PHE A 343 28.86 1.32 10.52
CA PHE A 343 28.88 -0.06 10.99
C PHE A 343 30.29 -0.70 10.87
N MET A 344 30.91 -0.59 9.69
CA MET A 344 32.24 -1.15 9.43
C MET A 344 33.32 -0.52 10.30
N ILE A 345 33.28 0.81 10.51
CA ILE A 345 34.20 1.50 11.41
C ILE A 345 34.02 1.02 12.85
N GLY A 346 32.78 0.90 13.33
CA GLY A 346 32.48 0.39 14.67
C GLY A 346 33.01 -1.03 14.88
N GLY A 347 32.79 -1.92 13.90
CA GLY A 347 33.32 -3.28 13.90
C GLY A 347 34.85 -3.33 13.87
N LEU A 348 35.49 -2.48 13.07
CA LEU A 348 36.95 -2.39 12.99
C LEU A 348 37.56 -1.92 14.31
N VAL A 349 37.01 -0.88 14.93
CA VAL A 349 37.46 -0.36 16.23
C VAL A 349 37.33 -1.43 17.32
N PHE A 350 36.18 -2.12 17.37
CA PHE A 350 35.96 -3.21 18.31
C PHE A 350 36.94 -4.37 18.08
N GLY A 351 37.17 -4.76 16.83
CA GLY A 351 38.14 -5.81 16.48
C GLY A 351 39.58 -5.46 16.88
N LEU A 352 40.02 -4.21 16.63
CA LEU A 352 41.35 -3.74 17.03
C LEU A 352 41.52 -3.68 18.56
N MET A 353 40.45 -3.36 19.29
CA MET A 353 40.43 -3.43 20.75
C MET A 353 40.57 -4.88 21.23
N LEU A 354 39.83 -5.84 20.66
CA LEU A 354 39.93 -7.25 21.03
C LEU A 354 41.32 -7.86 20.77
N MET A 355 42.04 -7.35 19.77
CA MET A 355 43.42 -7.75 19.46
C MET A 355 44.47 -7.05 20.34
N GLY A 356 44.04 -6.16 21.25
CA GLY A 356 44.92 -5.44 22.18
C GLY A 356 45.68 -4.26 21.56
N TYR A 357 45.39 -3.87 20.30
CA TYR A 357 46.00 -2.70 19.65
C TYR A 357 45.41 -1.37 20.14
N LEU A 358 44.15 -1.38 20.56
CA LEU A 358 43.47 -0.24 21.17
C LEU A 358 43.18 -0.50 22.64
N PRO A 359 43.24 0.54 23.51
CA PRO A 359 42.88 0.40 24.91
C PRO A 359 41.40 0.05 25.06
N ASN A 360 41.05 -0.76 26.07
CA ASN A 360 39.67 -1.02 26.45
C ASN A 360 39.11 0.21 27.19
N THR A 361 38.37 1.03 26.46
CA THR A 361 37.69 2.24 26.95
C THR A 361 36.21 2.11 26.65
N PHE A 362 35.37 2.94 27.27
CA PHE A 362 33.94 2.97 26.98
C PHE A 362 33.64 3.04 25.47
N LEU A 363 34.34 3.90 24.74
CA LEU A 363 34.13 4.10 23.31
C LEU A 363 34.54 2.89 22.48
N THR A 364 35.70 2.30 22.76
CA THR A 364 36.22 1.16 21.98
C THR A 364 35.46 -0.14 22.28
N MET A 365 35.01 -0.32 23.53
CA MET A 365 34.22 -1.48 23.96
C MET A 365 32.83 -1.50 23.33
N TYR A 366 32.16 -0.36 23.23
CA TYR A 366 30.80 -0.25 22.68
C TYR A 366 30.78 0.25 21.22
N ALA A 367 31.93 0.33 20.55
CA ALA A 367 32.05 0.87 19.19
C ALA A 367 31.17 0.12 18.17
N SER A 368 31.11 -1.21 18.26
CA SER A 368 30.29 -2.04 17.37
C SER A 368 28.79 -1.83 17.61
N HIS A 369 28.35 -1.72 18.87
CA HIS A 369 26.95 -1.42 19.22
C HIS A 369 26.53 -0.03 18.73
N ILE A 370 27.34 0.99 18.99
CA ILE A 370 27.08 2.36 18.52
C ILE A 370 27.03 2.40 16.99
N GLY A 371 27.98 1.72 16.32
CA GLY A 371 28.03 1.60 14.87
C GLY A 371 26.75 1.01 14.29
N THR A 372 26.24 -0.06 14.91
CA THR A 372 24.98 -0.71 14.53
C THR A 372 23.76 0.20 14.73
N LEU A 373 23.67 0.88 15.88
CA LEU A 373 22.53 1.78 16.15
C LEU A 373 22.48 2.94 15.14
N LEU A 374 23.64 3.50 14.80
CA LEU A 374 23.75 4.55 13.79
C LEU A 374 23.44 4.03 12.38
N GLU A 375 23.93 2.84 12.02
CA GLU A 375 23.58 2.16 10.77
C GLU A 375 22.05 1.99 10.66
N MET A 376 21.41 1.46 11.69
CA MET A 376 19.96 1.25 11.71
C MET A 376 19.18 2.57 11.60
N ALA A 377 19.64 3.64 12.27
CA ALA A 377 19.05 4.96 12.14
C ALA A 377 19.18 5.52 10.72
N PHE A 378 20.35 5.38 10.09
CA PHE A 378 20.58 5.85 8.72
C PHE A 378 19.82 5.03 7.68
N LEU A 379 19.74 3.71 7.81
CA LEU A 379 18.92 2.86 6.94
C LEU A 379 17.43 3.18 7.10
N SER A 380 16.97 3.40 8.33
CA SER A 380 15.60 3.83 8.60
C SER A 380 15.27 5.19 7.98
N MET A 381 16.22 6.14 8.00
CA MET A 381 16.08 7.43 7.32
C MET A 381 16.03 7.26 5.80
N ALA A 382 16.86 6.39 5.23
CA ALA A 382 16.86 6.09 3.80
C ALA A 382 15.53 5.49 3.33
N LEU A 383 14.95 4.61 4.15
CA LEU A 383 13.63 4.02 3.94
C LEU A 383 12.51 5.07 4.01
N ALA A 384 12.60 6.03 4.94
CA ALA A 384 11.64 7.13 5.04
C ALA A 384 11.71 8.08 3.84
N ASP A 385 12.92 8.40 3.36
CA ASP A 385 13.12 9.23 2.17
C ASP A 385 12.50 8.59 0.92
N ARG A 386 12.68 7.27 0.76
CA ARG A 386 12.05 6.50 -0.33
C ARG A 386 10.52 6.62 -0.31
N ILE A 387 9.89 6.54 0.86
CA ILE A 387 8.42 6.71 1.01
C ILE A 387 8.00 8.11 0.60
N ASN A 388 8.69 9.13 1.11
CA ASN A 388 8.35 10.52 0.81
C ASN A 388 8.46 10.80 -0.68
N HIS A 389 9.48 10.25 -1.34
CA HIS A 389 9.64 10.38 -2.79
C HIS A 389 8.54 9.65 -3.57
N ALA A 390 8.19 8.41 -3.18
CA ALA A 390 7.12 7.65 -3.83
C ALA A 390 5.76 8.38 -3.70
N ARG A 391 5.45 8.91 -2.50
CA ARG A 391 4.25 9.72 -2.26
C ARG A 391 4.23 10.99 -3.12
N TYR A 392 5.36 11.69 -3.19
CA TYR A 392 5.48 12.90 -4.00
C TYR A 392 5.23 12.64 -5.49
N GLN A 393 5.75 11.53 -6.04
CA GLN A 393 5.49 11.13 -7.42
C GLN A 393 4.02 10.77 -7.67
N GLN A 394 3.38 10.08 -6.72
CA GLN A 394 1.97 9.75 -6.81
C GLN A 394 1.09 11.00 -6.79
N GLU A 395 1.42 11.98 -5.94
CA GLU A 395 0.71 13.26 -5.87
C GLU A 395 0.85 14.06 -7.17
N GLN A 396 2.04 14.15 -7.74
CA GLN A 396 2.25 14.81 -9.04
C GLN A 396 1.46 14.15 -10.17
N THR A 397 1.42 12.82 -10.19
CA THR A 397 0.67 12.04 -11.19
C THR A 397 -0.83 12.30 -11.04
N LEU A 398 -1.34 12.34 -9.81
CA LEU A 398 -2.73 12.65 -9.52
C LEU A 398 -3.11 14.08 -9.94
N LEU A 399 -2.24 15.05 -9.70
CA LEU A 399 -2.42 16.43 -10.16
C LEU A 399 -2.42 16.53 -11.70
N ALA A 400 -1.57 15.77 -12.38
CA ALA A 400 -1.56 15.72 -13.84
C ALA A 400 -2.88 15.16 -14.39
N TYR A 401 -3.36 14.04 -13.84
CA TYR A 401 -4.66 13.47 -14.20
C TYR A 401 -5.82 14.43 -13.91
N GLY A 402 -5.79 15.17 -12.80
CA GLY A 402 -6.79 16.18 -12.48
C GLY A 402 -6.88 17.28 -13.55
N LYS A 403 -5.74 17.80 -14.00
CA LYS A 403 -5.67 18.81 -15.08
C LYS A 403 -6.15 18.27 -16.43
N ASP A 404 -5.76 17.04 -16.77
CA ASP A 404 -6.20 16.41 -18.02
C ASP A 404 -7.71 16.19 -18.04
N LEU A 405 -8.28 15.75 -16.91
CA LEU A 405 -9.72 15.56 -16.76
C LEU A 405 -10.48 16.88 -16.89
N GLU A 406 -9.99 17.94 -16.25
CA GLU A 406 -10.58 19.28 -16.35
C GLU A 406 -10.57 19.80 -17.80
N ARG A 407 -9.45 19.63 -18.50
CA ARG A 407 -9.33 20.01 -19.92
C ARG A 407 -10.30 19.24 -20.80
N LEU A 408 -10.42 17.92 -20.60
CA LEU A 408 -11.34 17.08 -21.38
C LEU A 408 -12.79 17.47 -21.14
N ASN A 409 -13.15 17.79 -19.89
CA ASN A 409 -14.49 18.23 -19.52
C ASN A 409 -14.81 19.59 -20.14
N GLN A 410 -13.87 20.55 -20.12
CA GLN A 410 -14.03 21.83 -20.81
C GLN A 410 -14.23 21.64 -22.32
N GLN A 411 -13.46 20.76 -22.97
CA GLN A 411 -13.63 20.45 -24.40
C GLN A 411 -14.98 19.80 -24.71
N LEU A 412 -15.46 18.90 -23.85
CA LEU A 412 -16.77 18.29 -24.01
C LEU A 412 -17.89 19.34 -23.85
N ALA A 413 -17.77 20.21 -22.84
CA ALA A 413 -18.74 21.27 -22.59
C ALA A 413 -18.79 22.27 -23.76
N THR A 414 -17.64 22.68 -24.31
CA THR A 414 -17.60 23.54 -25.49
C THR A 414 -18.15 22.84 -26.73
N SER A 415 -17.82 21.57 -26.95
CA SER A 415 -18.34 20.80 -28.08
C SER A 415 -19.87 20.63 -28.02
N ASN A 416 -20.43 20.36 -26.85
CA ASN A 416 -21.89 20.27 -26.67
C ASN A 416 -22.56 21.62 -26.94
N ARG A 417 -22.02 22.71 -26.38
CA ARG A 417 -22.56 24.06 -26.61
C ARG A 417 -22.54 24.43 -28.10
N LEU A 418 -21.43 24.17 -28.79
CA LEU A 418 -21.32 24.44 -30.24
C LEU A 418 -22.30 23.60 -31.04
N LYS A 419 -22.53 22.34 -30.66
CA LYS A 419 -23.53 21.46 -31.30
C LYS A 419 -24.93 22.03 -31.17
N ASP A 420 -25.30 22.50 -29.97
CA ASP A 420 -26.63 23.03 -29.70
C ASP A 420 -26.87 24.37 -30.42
N GLU A 421 -25.88 25.26 -30.40
CA GLU A 421 -25.92 26.54 -31.14
C GLU A 421 -26.03 26.33 -32.65
N PHE A 422 -25.23 25.41 -33.21
CA PHE A 422 -25.28 25.06 -34.63
C PHE A 422 -26.66 24.56 -35.07
N LEU A 423 -27.28 23.66 -34.30
CA LEU A 423 -28.61 23.14 -34.62
C LEU A 423 -29.69 24.21 -34.55
N ALA A 424 -29.63 25.11 -33.58
CA ALA A 424 -30.58 26.21 -33.44
C ALA A 424 -30.47 27.19 -34.63
N THR A 425 -29.26 27.59 -35.00
CA THR A 425 -29.03 28.51 -36.14
C THR A 425 -29.46 27.89 -37.46
N LEU A 426 -29.07 26.64 -37.74
CA LEU A 426 -29.48 25.96 -38.98
C LEU A 426 -30.99 25.88 -39.15
N THR A 427 -31.72 25.62 -38.06
CA THR A 427 -33.19 25.56 -38.10
C THR A 427 -33.79 26.89 -38.54
N HIS A 428 -33.30 28.01 -38.00
CA HIS A 428 -33.78 29.34 -38.34
C HIS A 428 -33.47 29.71 -39.80
N GLU A 429 -32.24 29.43 -40.24
CA GLU A 429 -31.78 29.69 -41.61
C GLU A 429 -32.49 28.82 -42.66
N LEU A 430 -32.95 27.63 -42.30
CA LEU A 430 -33.76 26.78 -43.18
C LEU A 430 -35.24 27.19 -43.19
N ARG A 431 -35.80 27.67 -42.07
CA ARG A 431 -37.20 28.09 -41.98
C ARG A 431 -37.51 29.28 -42.89
N THR A 432 -36.65 30.28 -42.91
CA THR A 432 -36.87 31.54 -43.65
C THR A 432 -37.07 31.33 -45.17
N PRO A 433 -36.16 30.67 -45.91
CA PRO A 433 -36.35 30.42 -47.34
C PRO A 433 -37.55 29.51 -47.60
N MET A 434 -37.83 28.55 -46.72
CA MET A 434 -38.98 27.66 -46.86
C MET A 434 -40.31 28.38 -46.73
N ASN A 435 -40.44 29.34 -45.82
CA ASN A 435 -41.62 30.21 -45.75
C ASN A 435 -41.80 31.04 -47.03
N GLY A 436 -40.70 31.49 -47.65
CA GLY A 436 -40.73 32.16 -48.95
C GLY A 436 -41.20 31.25 -50.08
N VAL A 437 -40.74 30.00 -50.13
CA VAL A 437 -41.19 28.99 -51.10
C VAL A 437 -42.68 28.68 -50.91
N ILE A 438 -43.13 28.43 -49.67
CA ILE A 438 -44.54 28.15 -49.35
C ILE A 438 -45.41 29.35 -49.73
N GLY A 439 -45.04 30.57 -49.34
CA GLY A 439 -45.81 31.77 -49.68
C GLY A 439 -45.89 32.02 -51.20
N SER A 440 -44.80 31.77 -51.93
CA SER A 440 -44.82 31.87 -53.40
C SER A 440 -45.74 30.84 -54.03
N LEU A 441 -45.72 29.61 -53.50
CA LEU A 441 -46.60 28.53 -53.96
C LEU A 441 -48.07 28.81 -53.61
N GLU A 442 -48.37 29.39 -52.45
CA GLU A 442 -49.72 29.82 -52.06
C GLU A 442 -50.26 30.96 -52.94
N VAL A 443 -49.42 31.95 -53.27
CA VAL A 443 -49.79 32.99 -54.24
C VAL A 443 -50.02 32.39 -55.63
N MET A 444 -49.19 31.44 -56.04
CA MET A 444 -49.34 30.75 -57.33
C MET A 444 -50.68 30.01 -57.44
N GLN A 445 -51.24 29.49 -56.33
CA GLN A 445 -52.58 28.87 -56.31
C GLN A 445 -53.74 29.81 -56.63
N THR A 446 -53.52 31.13 -56.57
CA THR A 446 -54.56 32.12 -56.85
C THR A 446 -54.62 32.52 -58.33
N LEU A 447 -53.69 32.02 -59.15
CA LEU A 447 -53.60 32.31 -60.58
C LEU A 447 -54.37 31.25 -61.39
N ASP A 448 -54.85 31.65 -62.58
CA ASP A 448 -55.45 30.73 -63.55
C ASP A 448 -54.33 29.87 -64.15
N MET A 449 -54.42 28.53 -63.99
CA MET A 449 -53.36 27.59 -64.35
C MET A 449 -53.92 26.43 -65.18
N ASP A 450 -53.10 25.87 -66.06
CA ASP A 450 -53.41 24.61 -66.77
C ASP A 450 -53.26 23.41 -65.82
N ASP A 451 -54.04 22.35 -66.05
CA ASP A 451 -54.16 21.19 -65.15
C ASP A 451 -52.80 20.56 -64.82
N GLU A 452 -51.87 20.54 -65.78
CA GLU A 452 -50.53 19.99 -65.60
C GLU A 452 -49.66 20.85 -64.67
N VAL A 453 -49.77 22.18 -64.76
CA VAL A 453 -49.01 23.12 -63.92
C VAL A 453 -49.58 23.17 -62.50
N GLU A 454 -50.91 23.03 -62.35
CA GLU A 454 -51.55 22.92 -61.04
C GLU A 454 -51.04 21.69 -60.28
N MET A 455 -50.93 20.54 -60.96
CA MET A 455 -50.37 19.31 -60.37
C MET A 455 -48.92 19.49 -59.88
N TYR A 456 -48.06 20.16 -60.67
CA TYR A 456 -46.68 20.44 -60.27
C TYR A 456 -46.63 21.40 -59.06
N GLN A 457 -47.47 22.43 -59.05
CA GLN A 457 -47.60 23.36 -57.93
C GLN A 457 -48.02 22.63 -56.65
N GLN A 458 -49.06 21.79 -56.73
CA GLN A 458 -49.56 21.04 -55.57
C GLN A 458 -48.48 20.09 -55.02
N THR A 459 -47.72 19.44 -55.90
CA THR A 459 -46.60 18.56 -55.54
C THR A 459 -45.48 19.34 -54.84
N ALA A 460 -45.11 20.52 -55.38
CA ALA A 460 -44.11 21.40 -54.78
C ALA A 460 -44.57 21.95 -53.42
N ALA A 461 -45.84 22.32 -53.29
CA ALA A 461 -46.42 22.83 -52.05
C ALA A 461 -46.49 21.75 -50.97
N SER A 462 -46.85 20.52 -51.32
CA SER A 462 -46.77 19.38 -50.40
C SER A 462 -45.35 19.16 -49.91
N SER A 463 -44.38 19.10 -50.83
CA SER A 463 -42.97 18.87 -50.51
C SER A 463 -42.39 19.98 -49.62
N ALA A 464 -42.77 21.23 -49.86
CA ALA A 464 -42.33 22.37 -49.05
C ALA A 464 -42.91 22.34 -47.63
N ARG A 465 -44.18 21.99 -47.47
CA ARG A 465 -44.83 21.81 -46.17
C ARG A 465 -44.21 20.64 -45.40
N ASP A 466 -43.91 19.53 -46.08
CA ASP A 466 -43.25 18.37 -45.48
C ASP A 466 -41.88 18.76 -44.92
N MET A 467 -41.06 19.47 -45.70
CA MET A 467 -39.75 19.96 -45.24
C MET A 467 -39.86 20.93 -44.05
N MET A 468 -40.87 21.79 -44.02
CA MET A 468 -41.11 22.69 -42.88
C MET A 468 -41.51 21.90 -41.62
N SER A 469 -42.34 20.87 -41.77
CA SER A 469 -42.69 19.94 -40.68
C SER A 469 -41.47 19.22 -40.13
N MET A 470 -40.55 18.79 -41.01
CA MET A 470 -39.26 18.20 -40.60
C MET A 470 -38.40 19.17 -39.77
N ILE A 471 -38.24 20.40 -40.24
CA ILE A 471 -37.46 21.45 -39.55
C ILE A 471 -38.05 21.73 -38.17
N ASN A 472 -39.37 21.88 -38.08
CA ASN A 472 -40.03 22.09 -36.79
C ASN A 472 -39.90 20.89 -35.87
N GLY A 473 -39.96 19.66 -36.39
CA GLY A 473 -39.73 18.46 -35.60
C GLY A 473 -38.32 18.39 -35.02
N ILE A 474 -37.31 18.78 -35.79
CA ILE A 474 -35.91 18.89 -35.30
C ILE A 474 -35.82 19.95 -34.20
N LEU A 475 -36.46 21.11 -34.35
CA LEU A 475 -36.48 22.14 -33.32
C LEU A 475 -37.15 21.68 -32.03
N THR A 476 -38.33 21.07 -32.14
CA THR A 476 -39.03 20.56 -30.96
C THR A 476 -38.17 19.52 -30.23
N LEU A 477 -37.43 18.67 -30.97
CA LEU A 477 -36.50 17.72 -30.37
C LEU A 477 -35.32 18.41 -29.68
N THR A 478 -34.72 19.44 -30.27
CA THR A 478 -33.60 20.17 -29.66
C THR A 478 -34.05 20.96 -28.43
N GLU A 479 -35.22 21.58 -28.45
CA GLU A 479 -35.81 22.28 -27.30
C GLU A 479 -36.16 21.32 -26.15
N LEU A 480 -36.66 20.12 -26.48
CA LEU A 480 -36.89 19.05 -25.51
C LEU A 480 -35.59 18.53 -24.89
N GLN A 481 -34.54 18.34 -25.69
CA GLN A 481 -33.21 17.88 -25.20
C GLN A 481 -32.52 18.96 -24.34
N ALA A 482 -32.69 20.23 -24.69
CA ALA A 482 -32.17 21.37 -23.94
C ALA A 482 -32.97 21.67 -22.65
N GLY A 483 -34.14 21.03 -22.47
CA GLY A 483 -35.03 21.26 -21.32
C GLY A 483 -35.67 22.65 -21.30
N VAL A 484 -35.74 23.32 -22.46
CA VAL A 484 -36.29 24.68 -22.59
C VAL A 484 -37.79 24.67 -22.93
N LEU A 485 -38.32 23.52 -23.36
CA LEU A 485 -39.75 23.34 -23.62
C LEU A 485 -40.52 23.08 -22.32
N TYR A 486 -41.57 23.85 -22.05
CA TYR A 486 -42.45 23.68 -20.89
C TYR A 486 -43.90 23.43 -21.33
N ALA A 487 -44.67 22.66 -20.55
CA ALA A 487 -46.11 22.50 -20.76
C ALA A 487 -46.88 23.72 -20.24
N GLU A 488 -47.79 24.26 -21.05
CA GLU A 488 -48.63 25.40 -20.69
C GLU A 488 -50.02 24.92 -20.28
N CYS A 489 -50.36 25.06 -18.99
CA CYS A 489 -51.65 24.60 -18.46
C CYS A 489 -52.73 25.69 -18.63
N SER A 490 -53.57 25.56 -19.65
CA SER A 490 -54.69 26.45 -19.96
C SER A 490 -56.02 25.69 -19.98
N ALA A 491 -57.13 26.39 -19.73
CA ALA A 491 -58.46 25.78 -19.83
C ALA A 491 -58.86 25.66 -21.31
N PHE A 492 -59.32 24.47 -21.72
CA PHE A 492 -59.81 24.22 -23.07
C PHE A 492 -61.00 23.24 -23.06
N ALA A 493 -61.84 23.31 -24.09
CA ALA A 493 -62.90 22.34 -24.29
C ALA A 493 -62.38 21.19 -25.18
N PRO A 494 -62.53 19.90 -24.77
CA PRO A 494 -62.17 18.77 -25.62
C PRO A 494 -62.89 18.77 -26.98
N VAL A 495 -64.10 19.32 -27.04
CA VAL A 495 -64.86 19.53 -28.29
C VAL A 495 -64.06 20.35 -29.30
N ASP A 496 -63.39 21.43 -28.86
CA ASP A 496 -62.59 22.26 -29.77
C ASP A 496 -61.39 21.51 -30.37
N LEU A 497 -60.89 20.45 -29.70
CA LEU A 497 -59.85 19.59 -30.27
C LEU A 497 -60.43 18.64 -31.31
N VAL A 498 -61.60 18.07 -31.02
CA VAL A 498 -62.35 17.20 -31.94
C VAL A 498 -62.68 17.95 -33.22
N ASP A 499 -63.24 19.16 -33.11
CA ASP A 499 -63.63 20.00 -34.25
C ASP A 499 -62.41 20.34 -35.12
N ARG A 500 -61.28 20.71 -34.50
CA ARG A 500 -60.03 20.98 -35.23
C ARG A 500 -59.49 19.75 -35.97
N LEU A 501 -59.52 18.57 -35.33
CA LEU A 501 -59.13 17.32 -35.99
C LEU A 501 -60.08 16.97 -37.14
N HIS A 502 -61.38 17.20 -36.96
CA HIS A 502 -62.39 16.99 -37.99
C HIS A 502 -62.15 17.89 -39.21
N GLU A 503 -61.98 19.19 -38.99
CA GLU A 503 -61.72 20.17 -40.04
C GLU A 503 -60.45 19.84 -40.82
N ARG A 504 -59.39 19.41 -40.13
CA ARG A 504 -58.11 19.07 -40.73
C ARG A 504 -58.13 17.79 -41.57
N PHE A 505 -58.75 16.72 -41.07
CA PHE A 505 -58.56 15.37 -41.60
C PHE A 505 -59.75 14.80 -42.37
N SER A 506 -60.95 15.37 -42.27
CA SER A 506 -62.14 14.86 -42.97
C SER A 506 -61.96 14.80 -44.49
N GLY A 507 -61.40 15.86 -45.09
CA GLY A 507 -61.13 15.88 -46.54
C GLY A 507 -60.12 14.83 -46.98
N ALA A 508 -59.04 14.64 -46.20
CA ALA A 508 -58.00 13.66 -46.48
C ALA A 508 -58.47 12.20 -46.29
N ALA A 509 -59.33 11.95 -45.29
CA ALA A 509 -59.95 10.65 -45.10
C ALA A 509 -60.95 10.34 -46.24
N GLN A 510 -61.79 11.32 -46.61
CA GLN A 510 -62.80 11.17 -47.65
C GLN A 510 -62.16 10.94 -49.03
N SER A 511 -61.07 11.63 -49.37
CA SER A 511 -60.37 11.42 -50.64
C SER A 511 -59.75 10.02 -50.78
N LYS A 512 -59.40 9.37 -49.66
CA LYS A 512 -58.99 7.96 -49.60
C LYS A 512 -60.16 6.97 -49.46
N GLY A 513 -61.39 7.45 -49.31
CA GLY A 513 -62.56 6.60 -49.06
C GLY A 513 -62.56 5.94 -47.67
N LEU A 514 -61.91 6.55 -46.67
CA LEU A 514 -61.88 6.08 -45.30
C LEU A 514 -63.01 6.69 -44.48
N THR A 515 -63.57 5.92 -43.54
CA THR A 515 -64.50 6.45 -42.53
C THR A 515 -63.71 7.02 -41.35
N LEU A 516 -63.77 8.34 -41.14
CA LEU A 516 -63.20 9.00 -39.97
C LEU A 516 -64.30 9.21 -38.91
N THR A 517 -64.11 8.63 -37.72
CA THR A 517 -65.05 8.77 -36.60
C THR A 517 -64.32 9.39 -35.41
N LEU A 518 -64.89 10.47 -34.87
CA LEU A 518 -64.35 11.14 -33.68
C LEU A 518 -65.40 11.07 -32.59
N ASP A 519 -65.13 10.27 -31.56
CA ASP A 519 -66.04 10.01 -30.45
C ASP A 519 -65.57 10.72 -29.19
N LEU A 520 -66.46 11.52 -28.61
CA LEU A 520 -66.28 12.14 -27.30
C LEU A 520 -67.17 11.42 -26.28
N ASP A 521 -66.60 10.86 -25.22
CA ASP A 521 -67.38 10.26 -24.13
C ASP A 521 -68.17 11.34 -23.37
N ASP A 522 -69.49 11.15 -23.20
CA ASP A 522 -70.39 12.04 -22.46
C ASP A 522 -69.94 12.31 -21.02
N LYS A 523 -69.07 11.45 -20.46
CA LYS A 523 -68.50 11.60 -19.12
C LYS A 523 -67.36 12.62 -19.03
N LEU A 524 -66.88 13.14 -20.17
CA LEU A 524 -65.85 14.17 -20.18
C LEU A 524 -66.42 15.53 -19.74
N PRO A 525 -65.76 16.22 -18.77
CA PRO A 525 -66.15 17.59 -18.44
C PRO A 525 -66.07 18.52 -19.66
N PRO A 526 -66.97 19.50 -19.78
CA PRO A 526 -67.01 20.42 -20.92
C PRO A 526 -65.76 21.32 -21.02
N ALA A 527 -65.03 21.48 -19.91
CA ALA A 527 -63.74 22.17 -19.88
C ALA A 527 -62.77 21.43 -18.96
N ILE A 528 -61.54 21.26 -19.43
CA ILE A 528 -60.42 20.67 -18.68
C ILE A 528 -59.22 21.62 -18.77
N ARG A 529 -58.25 21.48 -17.88
CA ARG A 529 -57.00 22.27 -17.93
C ARG A 529 -55.80 21.37 -18.22
N GLY A 530 -55.02 21.79 -19.21
CA GLY A 530 -53.82 21.12 -19.70
C GLY A 530 -53.22 21.89 -20.88
N ASP A 531 -52.28 21.28 -21.59
CA ASP A 531 -51.67 21.87 -22.78
C ASP A 531 -52.37 21.36 -24.04
N ALA A 532 -53.43 22.07 -24.44
CA ALA A 532 -54.21 21.73 -25.63
C ALA A 532 -53.36 21.72 -26.91
N GLY A 533 -52.34 22.59 -27.00
CA GLY A 533 -51.48 22.70 -28.17
C GLY A 533 -50.58 21.47 -28.34
N LYS A 534 -49.88 21.05 -27.27
CA LYS A 534 -49.04 19.85 -27.30
C LYS A 534 -49.86 18.57 -27.46
N LEU A 535 -51.05 18.51 -26.86
CA LEU A 535 -51.99 17.42 -27.08
C LEU A 535 -52.45 17.37 -28.55
N TYR A 536 -52.84 18.50 -29.13
CA TYR A 536 -53.22 18.58 -30.54
C TYR A 536 -52.09 18.13 -31.46
N GLN A 537 -50.84 18.56 -31.18
CA GLN A 537 -49.66 18.17 -31.95
C GLN A 537 -49.43 16.64 -31.93
N CYS A 538 -49.62 16.00 -30.77
CA CYS A 538 -49.54 14.54 -30.66
C CYS A 538 -50.65 13.87 -31.48
N LEU A 539 -51.89 14.37 -31.38
CA LEU A 539 -53.03 13.82 -32.09
C LEU A 539 -52.93 14.00 -33.60
N GLU A 540 -52.44 15.16 -34.06
CA GLU A 540 -52.17 15.42 -35.47
C GLU A 540 -51.20 14.38 -36.03
N CYS A 541 -50.10 14.09 -35.33
CA CYS A 541 -49.14 13.08 -35.75
C CYS A 541 -49.73 11.66 -35.77
N LEU A 542 -50.52 11.28 -34.75
CA LEU A 542 -51.10 9.94 -34.67
C LEU A 542 -52.22 9.73 -35.71
N VAL A 543 -53.08 10.73 -35.93
CA VAL A 543 -54.18 10.66 -36.90
C VAL A 543 -53.66 10.71 -38.33
N ASP A 544 -52.63 11.53 -38.60
CA ASP A 544 -51.96 11.55 -39.91
C ASP A 544 -51.36 10.18 -40.22
N ASN A 545 -50.65 9.56 -39.26
CA ASN A 545 -50.14 8.18 -39.40
C ASN A 545 -51.28 7.17 -39.65
N ALA A 546 -52.38 7.26 -38.90
CA ALA A 546 -53.53 6.36 -39.06
C ALA A 546 -54.13 6.43 -40.48
N ILE A 547 -54.36 7.63 -41.01
CA ILE A 547 -54.90 7.85 -42.37
C ILE A 547 -53.89 7.45 -43.44
N LYS A 548 -52.61 7.70 -43.19
CA LYS A 548 -51.52 7.38 -44.09
C LYS A 548 -51.38 5.88 -44.32
N PHE A 549 -51.41 5.08 -43.26
CA PHE A 549 -51.19 3.63 -43.29
C PHE A 549 -52.47 2.79 -43.44
N THR A 550 -53.64 3.43 -43.54
CA THR A 550 -54.92 2.76 -43.84
C THR A 550 -55.27 2.94 -45.31
N ARG A 551 -55.37 1.83 -46.05
CA ARG A 551 -55.77 1.84 -47.48
C ARG A 551 -57.29 1.80 -47.68
N LYS A 552 -57.99 1.02 -46.86
CA LYS A 552 -59.46 0.87 -46.85
C LYS A 552 -59.91 0.57 -45.43
N GLY A 553 -61.07 1.06 -45.04
CA GLY A 553 -61.66 0.84 -43.71
C GLY A 553 -61.88 2.16 -42.96
N ALA A 554 -61.51 2.20 -41.69
CA ALA A 554 -61.86 3.32 -40.80
C ALA A 554 -60.69 3.75 -39.92
N VAL A 555 -60.72 5.02 -39.53
CA VAL A 555 -59.88 5.61 -38.49
C VAL A 555 -60.82 6.16 -37.43
N GLN A 556 -60.65 5.74 -36.18
CA GLN A 556 -61.49 6.15 -35.06
C GLN A 556 -60.62 6.80 -33.97
N VAL A 557 -61.00 7.99 -33.53
CA VAL A 557 -60.38 8.67 -32.39
C VAL A 557 -61.39 8.74 -31.26
N ARG A 558 -61.07 8.14 -30.11
CA ARG A 558 -61.95 8.14 -28.94
C ARG A 558 -61.33 8.92 -27.80
N PHE A 559 -62.05 9.90 -27.30
CA PHE A 559 -61.70 10.66 -26.10
C PHE A 559 -62.52 10.12 -24.93
N SER A 560 -61.85 9.72 -23.85
CA SER A 560 -62.49 9.24 -22.63
C SER A 560 -61.80 9.84 -21.40
N GLY A 561 -62.59 10.06 -20.33
CA GLY A 561 -62.12 10.64 -19.09
C GLY A 561 -62.32 9.69 -17.92
N GLN A 562 -61.26 9.43 -17.16
CA GLN A 562 -61.37 8.70 -15.89
C GLN A 562 -61.05 9.64 -14.73
N PRO A 563 -62.02 10.00 -13.87
CA PRO A 563 -61.76 10.78 -12.67
C PRO A 563 -60.78 10.04 -11.76
N GLN A 564 -59.75 10.73 -11.29
CA GLN A 564 -58.80 10.19 -10.31
C GLN A 564 -59.18 10.65 -8.90
N ASP A 565 -59.61 11.90 -8.77
CA ASP A 565 -60.13 12.50 -7.53
C ASP A 565 -61.13 13.64 -7.87
N LEU A 566 -61.39 14.55 -6.92
CA LEU A 566 -62.34 15.67 -7.08
C LEU A 566 -61.83 16.80 -8.00
N GLU A 567 -60.53 16.88 -8.30
CA GLU A 567 -59.92 17.95 -9.09
C GLU A 567 -59.13 17.42 -10.30
N ARG A 568 -58.81 16.12 -10.34
CA ARG A 568 -57.94 15.49 -11.34
C ARG A 568 -58.65 14.38 -12.08
N MET A 569 -58.31 14.26 -13.35
CA MET A 569 -58.77 13.18 -14.22
C MET A 569 -57.63 12.73 -15.14
N HIS A 570 -57.65 11.47 -15.55
CA HIS A 570 -56.84 11.01 -16.67
C HIS A 570 -57.64 11.14 -17.96
N LEU A 571 -57.16 11.97 -18.88
CA LEU A 571 -57.65 12.00 -20.24
C LEU A 571 -56.98 10.87 -21.01
N ARG A 572 -57.79 9.93 -21.50
CA ARG A 572 -57.35 8.84 -22.36
C ARG A 572 -57.86 9.08 -23.77
N VAL A 573 -56.94 9.23 -24.71
CA VAL A 573 -57.25 9.39 -26.15
C VAL A 573 -56.71 8.21 -26.92
N GLU A 574 -57.59 7.47 -27.59
CA GLU A 574 -57.25 6.29 -28.38
C GLU A 574 -57.41 6.61 -29.86
N VAL A 575 -56.32 6.50 -30.63
CA VAL A 575 -56.33 6.61 -32.10
C VAL A 575 -56.20 5.20 -32.66
N MET A 576 -57.26 4.74 -33.33
CA MET A 576 -57.39 3.38 -33.85
C MET A 576 -57.51 3.42 -35.37
N ASP A 577 -56.70 2.61 -36.05
CA ASP A 577 -56.73 2.44 -37.50
C ASP A 577 -56.99 0.99 -37.87
N SER A 578 -57.59 0.75 -39.05
CA SER A 578 -57.76 -0.59 -39.62
C SER A 578 -56.74 -0.88 -40.73
N GLY A 579 -55.56 -0.28 -40.64
CA GLY A 579 -54.52 -0.30 -41.65
C GLY A 579 -53.65 -1.54 -41.62
N ILE A 580 -52.44 -1.41 -42.15
CA ILE A 580 -51.51 -2.55 -42.34
C ILE A 580 -51.10 -3.22 -41.03
N GLY A 581 -51.14 -2.52 -39.90
CA GLY A 581 -50.57 -2.97 -38.62
C GLY A 581 -49.08 -3.32 -38.72
N PHE A 582 -48.48 -3.73 -37.60
CA PHE A 582 -47.09 -4.18 -37.55
C PHE A 582 -46.90 -5.26 -36.49
N SER A 583 -45.88 -6.12 -36.66
CA SER A 583 -45.54 -7.16 -35.69
C SER A 583 -44.93 -6.54 -34.43
N HIS A 584 -44.95 -7.24 -33.30
CA HIS A 584 -44.32 -6.81 -32.05
C HIS A 584 -42.91 -6.26 -32.28
N LEU A 585 -42.81 -4.94 -32.36
CA LEU A 585 -41.56 -4.19 -32.34
C LEU A 585 -41.24 -3.86 -30.90
N ASP A 586 -39.95 -3.89 -30.57
CA ASP A 586 -39.48 -3.41 -29.29
C ASP A 586 -39.91 -1.94 -29.13
N GLU A 587 -40.52 -1.58 -27.99
CA GLU A 587 -40.93 -0.20 -27.69
C GLU A 587 -39.75 0.75 -27.82
N ALA A 588 -38.54 0.32 -27.45
CA ALA A 588 -37.34 1.12 -27.58
C ALA A 588 -37.03 1.49 -29.05
N LEU A 589 -37.42 0.62 -29.98
CA LEU A 589 -37.17 0.76 -31.42
C LEU A 589 -38.25 1.61 -32.09
N LEU A 590 -39.53 1.43 -31.73
CA LEU A 590 -40.66 2.17 -32.33
C LEU A 590 -40.59 3.69 -32.05
N TYR A 591 -40.08 4.07 -30.88
CA TYR A 591 -39.96 5.47 -30.46
C TYR A 591 -38.54 6.05 -30.62
N GLN A 592 -37.64 5.35 -31.33
CA GLN A 592 -36.29 5.84 -31.60
C GLN A 592 -36.31 6.92 -32.69
N HIS A 593 -35.53 8.00 -32.50
CA HIS A 593 -35.39 9.07 -33.50
C HIS A 593 -34.80 8.54 -34.81
N PHE A 594 -35.34 8.98 -35.95
CA PHE A 594 -34.84 8.70 -37.30
C PHE A 594 -34.90 7.22 -37.73
N LEU A 595 -35.64 6.38 -37.01
CA LEU A 595 -35.80 4.98 -37.35
C LEU A 595 -37.18 4.71 -37.96
N GLN A 596 -37.21 3.98 -39.07
CA GLN A 596 -38.43 3.49 -39.72
C GLN A 596 -38.40 1.97 -39.80
N VAL A 597 -39.55 1.34 -39.55
CA VAL A 597 -39.71 -0.10 -39.32
C VAL A 597 -39.40 -0.96 -40.56
N ASP A 598 -39.53 -0.44 -41.78
CA ASP A 598 -39.23 -1.18 -43.01
C ASP A 598 -38.69 -0.29 -44.14
N GLY A 599 -37.50 -0.63 -44.66
CA GLY A 599 -36.82 0.12 -45.72
C GLY A 599 -37.51 0.08 -47.10
N SER A 600 -38.46 -0.84 -47.33
CA SER A 600 -39.25 -0.94 -48.57
C SER A 600 -40.45 0.00 -48.61
N MET A 601 -40.98 0.41 -47.45
CA MET A 601 -42.09 1.37 -47.29
C MET A 601 -41.65 2.83 -47.53
N THR A 602 -40.35 3.08 -47.64
CA THR A 602 -39.75 4.41 -47.90
C THR A 602 -40.17 5.02 -49.24
N ARG A 603 -40.47 4.19 -50.25
CA ARG A 603 -40.89 4.67 -51.58
C ARG A 603 -42.38 4.96 -51.71
N GLU A 604 -43.22 4.36 -50.87
CA GLU A 604 -44.69 4.40 -51.03
C GLU A 604 -45.38 5.32 -50.01
N TYR A 605 -44.79 5.57 -48.83
CA TYR A 605 -45.43 6.35 -47.76
C TYR A 605 -44.60 7.54 -47.21
N GLY A 606 -43.27 7.59 -47.33
CA GLY A 606 -42.44 8.74 -46.93
C GLY A 606 -42.46 9.10 -45.41
N GLY A 607 -41.58 10.00 -44.96
CA GLY A 607 -41.52 10.53 -43.57
C GLY A 607 -40.14 10.36 -42.89
N LEU A 608 -39.82 11.16 -41.86
CA LEU A 608 -38.51 11.14 -41.17
C LEU A 608 -38.39 10.18 -39.98
N GLY A 609 -39.49 9.58 -39.50
CA GLY A 609 -39.46 8.72 -38.31
C GLY A 609 -39.23 9.48 -36.98
N ILE A 610 -39.57 10.77 -36.90
CA ILE A 610 -39.39 11.59 -35.70
C ILE A 610 -40.71 11.80 -34.93
N GLY A 611 -41.86 11.72 -35.63
CA GLY A 611 -43.17 12.08 -35.07
C GLY A 611 -43.57 11.32 -33.80
N LEU A 612 -43.42 9.99 -33.79
CA LEU A 612 -43.74 9.18 -32.60
C LEU A 612 -42.79 9.44 -31.42
N ALA A 613 -41.52 9.72 -31.70
CA ALA A 613 -40.53 10.09 -30.67
C ALA A 613 -40.89 11.44 -30.02
N ILE A 614 -41.32 12.42 -30.82
CA ILE A 614 -41.83 13.71 -30.33
C ILE A 614 -43.10 13.50 -29.50
N CYS A 615 -44.05 12.71 -29.99
CA CYS A 615 -45.29 12.43 -29.25
C CYS A 615 -45.00 11.85 -27.86
N ARG A 616 -44.10 10.85 -27.77
CA ARG A 616 -43.72 10.25 -26.49
C ARG A 616 -43.14 11.30 -25.54
N LYS A 617 -42.22 12.15 -26.02
CA LYS A 617 -41.59 13.18 -25.18
C LYS A 617 -42.55 14.30 -24.77
N LEU A 618 -43.46 14.73 -25.65
CA LEU A 618 -44.49 15.73 -25.33
C LEU A 618 -45.51 15.21 -24.31
N VAL A 619 -45.81 13.92 -24.35
CA VAL A 619 -46.70 13.26 -23.39
C VAL A 619 -46.00 13.08 -22.04
N GLU A 620 -44.74 12.64 -22.04
CA GLU A 620 -43.90 12.58 -20.83
C GLU A 620 -43.74 13.97 -20.18
N LEU A 621 -43.55 15.04 -20.98
CA LEU A 621 -43.49 16.42 -20.50
C LEU A 621 -44.78 16.86 -19.79
N GLN A 622 -45.93 16.32 -20.20
CA GLN A 622 -47.23 16.56 -19.59
C GLN A 622 -47.54 15.57 -18.44
N GLY A 623 -46.58 14.73 -18.04
CA GLY A 623 -46.75 13.73 -16.98
C GLY A 623 -47.61 12.53 -17.38
N GLY A 624 -47.82 12.31 -18.67
CA GLY A 624 -48.59 11.21 -19.23
C GLY A 624 -47.74 10.07 -19.80
N GLU A 625 -48.42 9.11 -20.41
CA GLU A 625 -47.83 7.95 -21.09
C GLU A 625 -48.44 7.74 -22.48
N LEU A 626 -47.61 7.36 -23.46
CA LEU A 626 -48.02 6.94 -24.81
C LEU A 626 -47.75 5.44 -24.97
N SER A 627 -48.82 4.66 -25.14
CA SER A 627 -48.76 3.20 -25.34
C SER A 627 -49.36 2.81 -26.70
N HIS A 628 -49.05 1.60 -27.18
CA HIS A 628 -49.56 1.11 -28.45
C HIS A 628 -49.93 -0.38 -28.40
N ARG A 629 -50.84 -0.78 -29.29
CA ARG A 629 -51.16 -2.18 -29.62
C ARG A 629 -51.34 -2.29 -31.13
N SER A 630 -50.69 -3.24 -31.79
CA SER A 630 -50.83 -3.42 -33.24
C SER A 630 -50.79 -4.90 -33.60
N GLU A 631 -51.56 -5.29 -34.60
CA GLU A 631 -51.54 -6.64 -35.18
C GLU A 631 -51.43 -6.54 -36.71
N PRO A 632 -50.49 -7.24 -37.36
CA PRO A 632 -50.37 -7.23 -38.82
C PRO A 632 -51.68 -7.57 -39.52
N GLY A 633 -52.10 -6.71 -40.44
CA GLY A 633 -53.33 -6.82 -41.22
C GLY A 633 -54.63 -6.48 -40.49
N LYS A 634 -54.57 -6.15 -39.19
CA LYS A 634 -55.75 -5.74 -38.40
C LYS A 634 -55.71 -4.28 -37.92
N GLY A 635 -54.61 -3.58 -38.16
CA GLY A 635 -54.41 -2.18 -37.81
C GLY A 635 -53.73 -1.96 -36.46
N SER A 636 -53.72 -0.71 -36.01
CA SER A 636 -53.04 -0.29 -34.77
C SER A 636 -53.91 0.59 -33.88
N CYS A 637 -53.59 0.62 -32.59
CA CYS A 637 -54.22 1.47 -31.58
C CYS A 637 -53.11 2.15 -30.78
N PHE A 638 -53.03 3.48 -30.88
CA PHE A 638 -52.16 4.31 -30.05
C PHE A 638 -53.00 4.97 -28.96
N THR A 639 -52.56 4.83 -27.71
CA THR A 639 -53.27 5.34 -26.53
C THR A 639 -52.43 6.38 -25.81
N LEU A 640 -52.91 7.62 -25.78
CA LEU A 640 -52.39 8.71 -24.97
C LEU A 640 -53.11 8.70 -23.62
N SER A 641 -52.38 8.71 -22.52
CA SER A 641 -52.93 8.82 -21.16
C SER A 641 -52.28 10.00 -20.45
N ILE A 642 -53.00 11.09 -20.24
CA ILE A 642 -52.44 12.35 -19.71
C ILE A 642 -53.23 12.81 -18.48
N PRO A 643 -52.56 13.15 -17.36
CA PRO A 643 -53.24 13.75 -16.22
C PRO A 643 -53.69 15.17 -16.57
N MET A 644 -54.97 15.45 -16.36
CA MET A 644 -55.62 16.74 -16.59
C MET A 644 -56.30 17.23 -15.31
N LEU A 645 -56.45 18.54 -15.16
CA LEU A 645 -57.25 19.12 -14.08
C LEU A 645 -58.68 19.35 -14.58
N MET A 646 -59.67 18.99 -13.77
CA MET A 646 -61.07 19.30 -14.06
C MET A 646 -61.32 20.79 -13.86
N SER A 647 -61.99 21.44 -14.80
CA SER A 647 -62.44 22.82 -14.62
C SER A 647 -63.82 22.79 -13.93
N VAL A 648 -63.90 23.30 -12.69
CA VAL A 648 -65.18 23.40 -11.98
C VAL A 648 -66.04 24.50 -12.63
N PRO A 649 -67.29 24.23 -13.05
CA PRO A 649 -68.17 25.26 -13.60
C PRO A 649 -68.57 26.24 -12.48
N GLY A 650 -68.05 27.47 -12.51
CA GLY A 650 -68.53 28.55 -11.63
C GLY A 650 -67.50 29.55 -11.09
N ALA A 651 -66.19 29.36 -11.28
CA ALA A 651 -65.18 30.31 -10.80
C ALA A 651 -64.59 31.13 -11.96
N VAL A 652 -65.36 32.09 -12.49
CA VAL A 652 -64.73 33.26 -13.14
C VAL A 652 -64.08 34.10 -12.03
N ARG A 653 -62.81 33.82 -11.73
CA ARG A 653 -61.91 34.79 -11.11
C ARG A 653 -60.73 35.01 -12.03
N ARG A 654 -60.69 36.19 -12.65
CA ARG A 654 -59.45 36.80 -13.15
C ARG A 654 -58.48 36.97 -11.98
N ALA A 655 -57.34 36.27 -11.98
CA ALA A 655 -56.09 36.66 -11.29
C ALA A 655 -54.92 35.76 -11.77
N PRO A 656 -53.64 36.17 -11.58
CA PRO A 656 -52.62 36.32 -12.61
C PRO A 656 -51.76 35.07 -12.85
N GLU A 657 -50.97 35.13 -13.92
CA GLU A 657 -49.91 34.18 -14.32
C GLU A 657 -49.04 33.74 -13.12
N ALA A 658 -49.28 32.53 -12.63
CA ALA A 658 -48.38 31.84 -11.71
C ALA A 658 -47.92 30.55 -12.39
N LYS A 659 -46.62 30.50 -12.74
CA LYS A 659 -45.94 29.30 -13.21
C LYS A 659 -45.99 28.23 -12.11
N ALA A 660 -46.93 27.29 -12.22
CA ALA A 660 -46.98 26.13 -11.34
C ALA A 660 -45.92 25.12 -11.79
N GLN A 661 -44.85 24.99 -10.99
CA GLN A 661 -43.84 23.94 -11.14
C GLN A 661 -44.45 22.60 -10.74
N TRP A 662 -44.57 21.68 -11.70
CA TRP A 662 -44.85 20.28 -11.43
C TRP A 662 -43.53 19.51 -11.32
N GLY A 663 -43.24 19.01 -10.11
CA GLY A 663 -42.46 17.81 -9.82
C GLY A 663 -41.06 17.66 -10.44
N HIS A 664 -40.02 18.10 -9.71
CA HIS A 664 -38.69 17.50 -9.80
C HIS A 664 -38.75 16.06 -9.26
N VAL A 665 -38.59 15.06 -10.13
CA VAL A 665 -38.23 13.71 -9.69
C VAL A 665 -36.77 13.74 -9.23
N SER A 666 -36.58 13.48 -7.94
CA SER A 666 -35.26 13.29 -7.32
C SER A 666 -34.54 12.10 -7.96
N ARG A 667 -33.35 12.33 -8.51
CA ARG A 667 -32.37 11.27 -8.76
C ARG A 667 -31.52 11.09 -7.49
N SER A 668 -31.68 9.95 -6.85
CA SER A 668 -30.62 9.26 -6.09
C SER A 668 -29.64 8.62 -7.05
#